data_AF-A0A9W3DKF2-F1
#
_entry.id   AF-A0A9W3DKF2-F1
#
_cell.length_a   1.000
_cell.length_b   1.000
_cell.length_c   1.000
_cell.angle_alpha   90.00
_cell.angle_beta   90.00
_cell.angle_gamma   90.00
#
_symmetry.space_group_name_H-M   'P 1'
#
loop_
_entity.id
_entity.type
_entity.pdbx_description
1 polymer ?
#
loop_
_entity_poly.entity_id
_entity_poly.type
_entity_poly.pdbx_seq_one_letter_code
_entity_poly.pdbx_strand_id
1 'polypeptide(L)'
;MKCPCNRCLLTKSLSRDDIEGDLMCYGFLSSYTSWILHGEEVCITGNARLPSDVNVVELDSTLNLLDDIFPDISMNMPGEHGNETTSQPMGTDRPSTSSGTFGKGESFDELFADYNQELYPGCSKFTKLSFILKLYHIKCMCKISDKGMSMVLDLMKEAFAHAKLPDSFNDMKKVIRKLGMTYESIHACPNDCMLYWEADAEREICKVCEASRWKENAKSTNSESEKKKSKAPAKVLRYFPLKPRLQRLFMSSKTAAHMKWHATATNNDGKLRHPRDGGAWKEFDQKHPEFASDPRHVRLGLATDGFNPFGTMSSSYSVWPVILFPYNFPPWMSMKHTSMILSMVIPGKHMPGNDIDVYLQPLIKELKELWFDGIETLDSSTKQTFNMRAALMWTISDFPGLGNLSGWNTYTASACPSCNFDGIGQRLRHGKKNCFIGHRRFLPPDHGFRQNTTHFDGKIETRHPPATLTGSEIFHQLQQVDVTLGKKNSLVGVGRKRDRSDTGRSSTQQWKKRSIFFELPYWEVTMLRHNLDVMHIEKNVFDNLAYTLLDDKNKSKDNLNARRDLRELGIRSDLWPDDNDKYQAACFSLNNHGKDTFLSVLQNVKLPDGYASNISSCVDVSGRKLAGLKSHDCHVIMRDLFSVAVRNLLPTDVTLTIVEICQFFRDISAKVLDIDELDRLQDRIVVTLCRMEMFFPPSFFTVMVHLIVHLTEEAKLGGPVPFRWMYPIERTLGYFKSYVRNRAKPEGSICEQYLADECITFCSMYLNDIETRFTRTGRVDDQPLADTNIRPHSELPLVFPNHGRFVGAGQVCSLNHIERQQAHRHVLINCQLLDPLREKYKNELLTKQSHQSNRHRAIDIDREMHLDIANWLKQKVESNELDGITDDIRCLALGPSDKVLKYTAYNINGCKFRTTEREANLKTQNSGVYVAAETMSYASSRDPNPRTGIVPYYGNLTEVMELNYYEVFKVVLFKCTWADTQDEPYILASQAKMVYYVKDPSELEWNIAIHMQPRDLSGLPNEKEAVYGALNKWVALMIALYAHHDLQDKVIEVFADMEELKVRPDEDTARRVARAFRELSQEEKQELIPN
;
A
#
# COMPACT_ATOMS: atom_id res chain seq x y z
N MET A 1 52.87 -11.88 -2.02
CA MET A 1 53.72 -11.76 -0.80
C MET A 1 52.80 -11.79 0.42
N LYS A 2 53.30 -12.03 1.65
CA LYS A 2 52.45 -11.99 2.86
C LYS A 2 52.26 -10.53 3.27
N CYS A 3 51.03 -10.06 3.51
CA CYS A 3 50.83 -8.64 3.79
C CYS A 3 51.30 -8.28 5.23
N PRO A 4 52.26 -7.35 5.42
CA PRO A 4 52.80 -6.99 6.73
C PRO A 4 52.04 -5.82 7.40
N CYS A 5 50.82 -5.50 6.97
CA CYS A 5 50.03 -4.43 7.58
C CYS A 5 49.43 -4.84 8.94
N ASN A 6 49.10 -3.85 9.79
CA ASN A 6 48.50 -4.08 11.11
C ASN A 6 47.23 -4.94 11.10
N ARG A 7 46.48 -4.95 9.98
CA ARG A 7 45.24 -5.71 9.85
C ARG A 7 45.48 -7.16 9.43
N CYS A 8 46.32 -7.38 8.42
CA CYS A 8 46.51 -8.70 7.83
C CYS A 8 47.39 -9.59 8.70
N LEU A 9 48.18 -9.03 9.62
CA LEU A 9 48.98 -9.75 10.61
C LEU A 9 49.79 -10.91 9.98
N LEU A 10 50.29 -10.71 8.76
CA LEU A 10 51.06 -11.70 7.98
C LEU A 10 50.31 -13.00 7.65
N THR A 11 48.99 -13.04 7.82
CA THR A 11 48.17 -14.22 7.55
C THR A 11 47.77 -14.33 6.08
N LYS A 12 47.44 -13.20 5.43
CA LYS A 12 46.95 -13.16 4.05
C LYS A 12 48.08 -13.02 3.02
N SER A 13 48.02 -13.80 1.94
CA SER A 13 48.90 -13.66 0.77
C SER A 13 48.23 -12.78 -0.28
N LEU A 14 48.82 -11.63 -0.60
CA LEU A 14 48.27 -10.61 -1.49
C LEU A 14 49.26 -10.23 -2.61
N SER A 15 48.77 -9.55 -3.65
CA SER A 15 49.61 -8.99 -4.73
C SER A 15 50.46 -7.82 -4.20
N ARG A 16 51.46 -7.37 -4.97
CA ARG A 16 52.29 -6.21 -4.56
C ARG A 16 51.43 -4.96 -4.38
N ASP A 17 50.54 -4.71 -5.31
CA ASP A 17 49.66 -3.53 -5.33
C ASP A 17 48.64 -3.57 -4.17
N ASP A 18 48.09 -4.75 -3.88
CA ASP A 18 47.19 -4.96 -2.72
C ASP A 18 47.91 -4.75 -1.38
N ILE A 19 49.20 -5.12 -1.30
CA ILE A 19 50.03 -4.93 -0.10
C ILE A 19 50.39 -3.46 0.08
N GLU A 20 50.74 -2.77 -1.00
CA GLU A 20 51.01 -1.33 -0.97
C GLU A 20 49.79 -0.55 -0.47
N GLY A 21 48.59 -0.87 -0.99
CA GLY A 21 47.35 -0.25 -0.52
C GLY A 21 47.03 -0.57 0.94
N ASP A 22 47.17 -1.83 1.35
CA ASP A 22 46.99 -2.25 2.75
C ASP A 22 47.97 -1.54 3.70
N LEU A 23 49.21 -1.29 3.26
CA LEU A 23 50.23 -0.61 4.05
C LEU A 23 50.01 0.89 4.14
N MET A 24 49.62 1.54 3.04
CA MET A 24 49.23 2.95 3.06
C MET A 24 48.02 3.18 3.96
N CYS A 25 47.07 2.24 3.96
CA CYS A 25 45.86 2.39 4.75
C CYS A 25 46.09 2.04 6.23
N TYR A 26 46.68 0.88 6.55
CA TYR A 26 46.71 0.34 7.93
C TYR A 26 48.08 0.48 8.61
N GLY A 27 49.07 1.03 7.91
CA GLY A 27 50.45 1.10 8.39
C GLY A 27 51.09 -0.28 8.55
N PHE A 28 52.39 -0.27 8.83
CA PHE A 28 53.13 -1.49 9.15
C PHE A 28 52.72 -2.07 10.49
N LEU A 29 52.70 -3.41 10.56
CA LEU A 29 52.59 -4.11 11.82
C LEU A 29 53.77 -3.74 12.73
N SER A 30 53.50 -2.97 13.78
CA SER A 30 54.54 -2.41 14.67
C SER A 30 55.35 -3.48 15.41
N SER A 31 54.76 -4.67 15.61
CA SER A 31 55.42 -5.83 16.20
C SER A 31 56.22 -6.67 15.20
N TYR A 32 56.13 -6.37 13.90
CA TYR A 32 56.86 -7.08 12.85
C TYR A 32 58.15 -6.35 12.50
N THR A 33 59.10 -6.38 13.43
CA THR A 33 60.40 -5.70 13.32
C THR A 33 61.47 -6.52 12.59
N SER A 34 61.22 -7.80 12.34
CA SER A 34 62.09 -8.70 11.57
C SER A 34 61.29 -9.28 10.39
N TRP A 35 61.75 -9.04 9.17
CA TRP A 35 61.08 -9.32 7.90
C TRP A 35 61.27 -10.75 7.41
N ILE A 36 61.04 -11.71 8.30
CA ILE A 36 61.28 -13.15 8.12
C ILE A 36 60.62 -13.72 6.87
N LEU A 37 59.38 -13.30 6.62
CA LEU A 37 58.55 -13.78 5.52
C LEU A 37 58.83 -13.01 4.22
N HIS A 38 59.79 -12.09 4.26
CA HIS A 38 60.22 -11.20 3.18
C HIS A 38 61.75 -11.17 3.02
N GLY A 39 62.48 -12.11 3.65
CA GLY A 39 63.89 -12.36 3.37
C GLY A 39 64.89 -12.05 4.50
N GLU A 40 64.47 -11.63 5.69
CA GLU A 40 65.38 -11.46 6.84
C GLU A 40 65.55 -12.77 7.65
N GLU A 41 66.77 -13.10 8.08
CA GLU A 41 67.06 -14.27 8.93
C GLU A 41 66.79 -14.00 10.43
N VAL A 42 66.40 -15.03 11.19
CA VAL A 42 65.76 -14.86 12.52
C VAL A 42 66.45 -15.62 13.63
N CYS A 43 66.67 -14.93 14.75
CA CYS A 43 66.91 -15.53 16.07
C CYS A 43 65.61 -15.54 16.90
N ILE A 44 65.30 -16.70 17.49
CA ILE A 44 64.02 -17.04 18.13
C ILE A 44 64.10 -16.83 19.65
N THR A 45 63.15 -16.10 20.24
CA THR A 45 62.65 -16.36 21.62
C THR A 45 61.16 -16.00 21.71
N GLY A 46 60.38 -16.88 22.34
CA GLY A 46 58.91 -16.93 22.23
C GLY A 46 58.10 -16.48 23.45
N ASN A 47 56.78 -16.35 23.25
CA ASN A 47 55.70 -17.00 24.03
C ASN A 47 54.33 -16.37 23.67
N ALA A 48 53.32 -17.21 23.48
CA ALA A 48 51.95 -16.86 23.10
C ALA A 48 51.03 -16.64 24.32
N ARG A 49 49.90 -15.93 24.12
CA ARG A 49 48.60 -16.14 24.78
C ARG A 49 47.47 -15.41 24.00
N LEU A 50 46.40 -16.14 23.66
CA LEU A 50 45.12 -15.59 23.18
C LEU A 50 44.17 -15.33 24.37
N PRO A 51 43.34 -14.28 24.36
CA PRO A 51 42.23 -14.11 25.31
C PRO A 51 40.99 -14.89 24.86
N SER A 52 40.30 -15.47 25.84
CA SER A 52 39.00 -16.15 25.73
C SER A 52 37.85 -15.15 25.81
N ASP A 53 36.93 -15.21 24.85
CA ASP A 53 35.69 -14.43 24.80
C ASP A 53 34.70 -14.81 25.90
N VAL A 54 34.11 -13.79 26.52
CA VAL A 54 33.06 -13.89 27.55
C VAL A 54 31.71 -14.04 26.85
N ASN A 55 31.05 -15.19 27.02
CA ASN A 55 29.67 -15.38 26.59
C ASN A 55 28.72 -14.49 27.42
N VAL A 56 28.12 -13.49 26.78
CA VAL A 56 26.99 -12.74 27.31
C VAL A 56 25.76 -13.67 27.29
N VAL A 57 25.15 -13.87 28.47
CA VAL A 57 23.92 -14.65 28.62
C VAL A 57 22.75 -13.80 28.09
N GLU A 58 22.22 -14.16 26.90
CA GLU A 58 20.97 -13.59 26.39
C GLU A 58 19.81 -13.97 27.33
N LEU A 59 19.18 -12.96 27.94
CA LEU A 59 17.99 -13.10 28.78
C LEU A 59 16.76 -13.43 27.91
N ASP A 60 15.92 -14.39 28.35
CA ASP A 60 14.73 -14.86 27.62
C ASP A 60 13.76 -13.70 27.30
N SER A 61 13.54 -13.44 26.01
CA SER A 61 12.73 -12.33 25.46
C SER A 61 11.24 -12.38 25.78
N THR A 62 10.76 -13.47 26.41
CA THR A 62 9.35 -13.68 26.76
C THR A 62 8.90 -13.01 28.07
N LEU A 63 9.82 -12.47 28.89
CA LEU A 63 9.53 -11.68 30.11
C LEU A 63 8.52 -10.55 29.86
N ASN A 64 8.83 -9.69 28.88
CA ASN A 64 8.02 -8.52 28.55
C ASN A 64 6.61 -8.86 28.05
N LEU A 65 6.39 -10.08 27.54
CA LEU A 65 5.08 -10.52 27.04
C LEU A 65 4.09 -10.70 28.18
N LEU A 66 4.50 -11.30 29.29
CA LEU A 66 3.61 -11.58 30.42
C LEU A 66 3.32 -10.33 31.24
N ASP A 67 4.32 -9.48 31.43
CA ASP A 67 4.15 -8.18 32.10
C ASP A 67 3.12 -7.30 31.35
N ASP A 68 3.14 -7.34 30.01
CA ASP A 68 2.20 -6.58 29.18
C ASP A 68 0.80 -7.24 29.07
N ILE A 69 0.67 -8.57 29.22
CA ILE A 69 -0.64 -9.24 29.24
C ILE A 69 -1.33 -9.11 30.61
N PHE A 70 -0.56 -9.10 31.71
CA PHE A 70 -1.08 -9.14 33.09
C PHE A 70 -0.45 -8.07 34.00
N PRO A 71 -0.74 -6.78 33.76
CA PRO A 71 -0.07 -5.69 34.47
C PRO A 71 -0.52 -5.50 35.94
N ASP A 72 -1.74 -5.92 36.29
CA ASP A 72 -2.35 -5.68 37.62
C ASP A 72 -1.65 -6.40 38.78
N ILE A 73 -0.71 -7.30 38.52
CA ILE A 73 -0.06 -8.14 39.53
C ILE A 73 1.45 -7.81 39.67
N SER A 74 2.08 -7.22 38.64
CA SER A 74 3.49 -6.78 38.68
C SER A 74 3.72 -5.66 39.71
N MET A 75 2.71 -4.83 40.00
CA MET A 75 2.77 -3.77 41.01
C MET A 75 2.78 -4.28 42.46
N ASN A 76 2.55 -5.58 42.70
CA ASN A 76 2.50 -6.19 44.04
C ASN A 76 3.69 -7.10 44.37
N MET A 77 4.75 -7.09 43.56
CA MET A 77 6.01 -7.73 43.96
C MET A 77 6.72 -6.85 44.99
N PRO A 78 7.11 -7.37 46.18
CA PRO A 78 7.99 -6.63 47.07
C PRO A 78 9.32 -6.45 46.35
N GLY A 79 9.64 -5.22 45.97
CA GLY A 79 10.98 -4.89 45.50
C GLY A 79 11.98 -5.21 46.60
N GLU A 80 13.03 -5.97 46.27
CA GLU A 80 14.24 -6.07 47.08
C GLU A 80 14.89 -4.68 47.16
N HIS A 81 14.38 -3.84 48.04
CA HIS A 81 15.11 -2.72 48.60
C HIS A 81 15.24 -2.98 50.09
N GLY A 82 16.46 -3.37 50.49
CA GLY A 82 16.81 -3.54 51.88
C GLY A 82 16.56 -2.25 52.65
N ASN A 83 15.73 -2.34 53.69
CA ASN A 83 16.07 -1.80 54.99
C ASN A 83 15.16 -2.38 56.07
N GLU A 84 15.80 -2.79 57.16
CA GLU A 84 15.17 -3.22 58.40
C GLU A 84 14.31 -2.11 58.99
N THR A 85 13.05 -2.40 59.34
CA THR A 85 12.52 -2.16 60.69
C THR A 85 11.15 -2.79 60.90
N THR A 86 11.01 -3.33 62.10
CA THR A 86 9.93 -4.15 62.63
C THR A 86 8.66 -3.33 62.95
N SER A 87 7.48 -3.76 62.49
CA SER A 87 6.22 -3.64 63.26
C SER A 87 5.06 -4.44 62.63
N GLN A 88 4.38 -5.21 63.47
CA GLN A 88 3.23 -6.08 63.21
C GLN A 88 1.91 -5.32 62.86
N PRO A 89 0.85 -6.02 62.40
CA PRO A 89 -0.25 -5.44 61.62
C PRO A 89 -1.42 -4.96 62.49
N MET A 90 -2.08 -3.89 62.06
CA MET A 90 -3.41 -3.48 62.55
C MET A 90 -4.36 -3.41 61.37
N GLY A 91 -5.42 -4.22 61.44
CA GLY A 91 -6.45 -4.30 60.41
C GLY A 91 -7.34 -3.07 60.39
N THR A 92 -7.89 -2.79 59.20
CA THR A 92 -9.20 -2.17 59.01
C THR A 92 -9.73 -2.55 57.62
N ASP A 93 -10.79 -3.35 57.63
CA ASP A 93 -11.94 -3.40 56.73
C ASP A 93 -11.77 -3.01 55.24
N ARG A 94 -11.74 -4.06 54.41
CA ARG A 94 -12.17 -4.04 53.00
C ARG A 94 -13.69 -3.80 52.92
N PRO A 95 -14.17 -2.82 52.13
CA PRO A 95 -15.53 -2.86 51.60
C PRO A 95 -15.56 -3.80 50.39
N SER A 96 -16.37 -4.84 50.52
CA SER A 96 -16.79 -5.75 49.47
C SER A 96 -17.69 -5.02 48.45
N THR A 97 -17.16 -4.74 47.26
CA THR A 97 -17.99 -4.51 46.06
C THR A 97 -18.09 -5.80 45.28
N SER A 98 -19.29 -6.37 45.34
CA SER A 98 -19.75 -7.56 44.65
C SER A 98 -20.07 -7.29 43.18
N SER A 99 -20.02 -8.40 42.41
CA SER A 99 -20.70 -8.64 41.13
C SER A 99 -19.98 -8.19 39.85
N GLY A 100 -19.11 -9.07 39.32
CA GLY A 100 -18.73 -9.03 37.90
C GLY A 100 -17.46 -9.78 37.47
N THR A 101 -16.81 -10.59 38.31
CA THR A 101 -15.54 -11.24 37.97
C THR A 101 -15.76 -12.60 37.32
N PHE A 102 -15.67 -12.67 35.99
CA PHE A 102 -15.31 -13.91 35.28
C PHE A 102 -13.94 -14.39 35.78
N GLY A 103 -13.76 -15.70 35.96
CA GLY A 103 -12.60 -16.37 36.57
C GLY A 103 -11.23 -16.14 35.89
N LYS A 104 -10.70 -14.92 35.96
CA LYS A 104 -9.39 -14.53 35.45
C LYS A 104 -8.21 -14.97 36.36
N GLY A 105 -8.43 -15.13 37.66
CA GLY A 105 -7.37 -15.47 38.64
C GLY A 105 -6.74 -16.83 38.39
N GLU A 106 -7.53 -17.91 38.42
CA GLU A 106 -7.03 -19.28 38.30
C GLU A 106 -6.34 -19.57 36.94
N SER A 107 -6.86 -19.01 35.85
CA SER A 107 -6.27 -19.18 34.51
C SER A 107 -4.94 -18.45 34.33
N PHE A 108 -4.70 -17.36 35.07
CA PHE A 108 -3.43 -16.65 35.06
C PHE A 108 -2.39 -17.36 35.92
N ASP A 109 -2.77 -17.78 37.14
CA ASP A 109 -1.86 -18.45 38.06
C ASP A 109 -1.26 -19.72 37.42
N GLU A 110 -2.07 -20.47 36.67
CA GLU A 110 -1.59 -21.62 35.90
C GLU A 110 -0.66 -21.24 34.74
N LEU A 111 -0.93 -20.13 34.04
CA LEU A 111 -0.10 -19.67 32.91
C LEU A 111 1.24 -19.09 33.40
N PHE A 112 1.22 -18.39 34.53
CA PHE A 112 2.41 -17.89 35.22
C PHE A 112 3.23 -19.06 35.82
N ALA A 113 2.57 -20.10 36.31
CA ALA A 113 3.24 -21.35 36.70
C ALA A 113 3.88 -22.05 35.50
N ASP A 114 3.19 -22.15 34.35
CA ASP A 114 3.74 -22.70 33.11
C ASP A 114 4.91 -21.86 32.56
N TYR A 115 4.95 -20.58 32.88
CA TYR A 115 6.06 -19.69 32.55
C TYR A 115 7.26 -19.89 33.47
N ASN A 116 7.07 -19.93 34.79
CA ASN A 116 8.19 -20.14 35.72
C ASN A 116 8.68 -21.60 35.75
N GLN A 117 7.97 -22.51 35.08
CA GLN A 117 8.36 -23.90 34.97
C GLN A 117 9.36 -24.11 33.82
N GLU A 118 10.58 -24.53 34.16
CA GLU A 118 11.56 -25.04 33.21
C GLU A 118 10.98 -26.19 32.37
N LEU A 119 11.37 -26.27 31.09
CA LEU A 119 10.92 -27.34 30.20
C LEU A 119 11.34 -28.74 30.69
N TYR A 120 12.55 -28.84 31.22
CA TYR A 120 13.11 -29.99 31.96
C TYR A 120 14.13 -29.47 32.98
N PRO A 121 14.44 -30.23 34.04
CA PRO A 121 15.37 -29.76 35.07
C PRO A 121 16.73 -29.32 34.50
N GLY A 122 17.14 -28.08 34.78
CA GLY A 122 18.38 -27.48 34.29
C GLY A 122 18.29 -26.78 32.94
N CYS A 123 17.08 -26.62 32.38
CA CYS A 123 16.87 -25.91 31.12
C CYS A 123 16.79 -24.39 31.35
N SER A 124 17.92 -23.69 31.20
CA SER A 124 17.99 -22.23 31.35
C SER A 124 17.49 -21.44 30.13
N LYS A 125 17.34 -22.10 28.97
CA LYS A 125 16.97 -21.43 27.70
C LYS A 125 15.48 -21.40 27.40
N PHE A 126 14.70 -22.34 27.94
CA PHE A 126 13.28 -22.46 27.61
C PHE A 126 12.44 -22.83 28.83
N THR A 127 11.45 -21.99 29.08
CA THR A 127 10.30 -22.30 29.91
C THR A 127 9.28 -23.16 29.14
N LYS A 128 8.39 -23.85 29.85
CA LYS A 128 7.31 -24.63 29.21
C LYS A 128 6.42 -23.73 28.33
N LEU A 129 6.07 -22.53 28.80
CA LEU A 129 5.27 -21.58 28.01
C LEU A 129 6.01 -21.05 26.79
N SER A 130 7.26 -20.58 26.93
CA SER A 130 8.03 -20.03 25.80
C SER A 130 8.23 -21.09 24.70
N PHE A 131 8.50 -22.34 25.09
CA PHE A 131 8.62 -23.46 24.16
C PHE A 131 7.32 -23.73 23.39
N ILE A 132 6.19 -23.77 24.10
CA ILE A 132 4.86 -23.96 23.51
C ILE A 132 4.53 -22.85 22.51
N LEU A 133 4.80 -21.59 22.87
CA LEU A 133 4.57 -20.44 22.00
C LEU A 133 5.41 -20.51 20.72
N LYS A 134 6.71 -20.81 20.83
CA LYS A 134 7.60 -20.96 19.67
C LYS A 134 7.17 -22.12 18.77
N LEU A 135 6.75 -23.25 19.36
CA LEU A 135 6.28 -24.40 18.60
C LEU A 135 4.96 -24.12 17.86
N TYR A 136 4.02 -23.44 18.52
CA TYR A 136 2.77 -23.01 17.90
C TYR A 136 3.00 -21.94 16.82
N HIS A 137 3.98 -21.05 17.02
CA HIS A 137 4.40 -20.08 16.04
C HIS A 137 4.89 -20.75 14.75
N ILE A 138 5.77 -21.76 14.86
CA ILE A 138 6.25 -22.56 13.72
C ILE A 138 5.06 -23.20 12.99
N LYS A 139 4.12 -23.79 13.73
CA LYS A 139 2.93 -24.39 13.13
C LYS A 139 2.14 -23.40 12.28
N CYS A 140 1.88 -22.21 12.82
CA CYS A 140 1.07 -21.19 12.14
C CYS A 140 1.82 -20.57 10.95
N MET A 141 3.10 -20.25 11.12
CA MET A 141 3.94 -19.65 10.06
C MET A 141 4.17 -20.62 8.90
N CYS A 142 4.48 -21.89 9.20
CA CYS A 142 4.73 -22.92 8.20
C CYS A 142 3.45 -23.63 7.73
N LYS A 143 2.27 -23.21 8.22
CA LYS A 143 0.95 -23.77 7.90
C LYS A 143 0.85 -25.29 8.11
N ILE A 144 1.56 -25.82 9.10
CA ILE A 144 1.58 -27.25 9.41
C ILE A 144 0.15 -27.71 9.76
N SER A 145 -0.24 -28.86 9.24
CA SER A 145 -1.54 -29.47 9.54
C SER A 145 -1.61 -29.86 11.02
N ASP A 146 -2.82 -29.93 11.60
CA ASP A 146 -2.98 -30.34 13.00
C ASP A 146 -2.42 -31.76 13.21
N LYS A 147 -2.62 -32.66 12.23
CA LYS A 147 -2.00 -33.99 12.21
C LYS A 147 -0.48 -33.94 12.15
N GLY A 148 0.09 -33.10 11.27
CA GLY A 148 1.54 -32.95 11.15
C GLY A 148 2.17 -32.44 12.44
N MET A 149 1.51 -31.50 13.12
CA MET A 149 1.98 -30.99 14.41
C MET A 149 1.90 -32.05 15.51
N SER A 150 0.83 -32.85 15.55
CA SER A 150 0.75 -33.98 16.48
C SER A 150 1.88 -34.99 16.25
N MET A 151 2.18 -35.34 14.99
CA MET A 151 3.29 -36.25 14.67
C MET A 151 4.65 -35.68 15.12
N VAL A 152 4.85 -34.37 15.00
CA VAL A 152 6.06 -33.70 15.51
C VAL A 152 6.12 -33.79 17.04
N LEU A 153 5.01 -33.53 17.73
CA LEU A 153 4.95 -33.66 19.19
C LEU A 153 5.24 -35.09 19.65
N ASP A 154 4.67 -36.09 18.99
CA ASP A 154 4.87 -37.50 19.33
C ASP A 154 6.36 -37.88 19.19
N LEU A 155 7.00 -37.49 18.08
CA LEU A 155 8.45 -37.68 17.88
C LEU A 155 9.28 -36.95 18.95
N MET A 156 8.92 -35.72 19.30
CA MET A 156 9.65 -34.95 20.32
C MET A 156 9.53 -35.59 21.70
N LYS A 157 8.39 -36.18 22.05
CA LYS A 157 8.23 -36.92 23.30
C LYS A 157 9.07 -38.19 23.32
N GLU A 158 9.14 -38.92 22.21
CA GLU A 158 9.98 -40.11 22.08
C GLU A 158 11.47 -39.75 22.24
N ALA A 159 11.90 -38.65 21.61
CA ALA A 159 13.29 -38.17 21.68
C ALA A 159 13.65 -37.54 23.05
N PHE A 160 12.68 -36.87 23.70
CA PHE A 160 12.89 -36.08 24.92
C PHE A 160 11.91 -36.48 26.03
N ALA A 161 11.92 -37.75 26.42
CA ALA A 161 10.98 -38.29 27.43
C ALA A 161 11.02 -37.59 28.81
N HIS A 162 12.08 -36.85 29.11
CA HIS A 162 12.27 -36.08 30.35
C HIS A 162 11.73 -34.64 30.27
N ALA A 163 11.34 -34.17 29.09
CA ALA A 163 10.81 -32.83 28.86
C ALA A 163 9.29 -32.76 29.05
N LYS A 164 8.80 -31.69 29.67
CA LYS A 164 7.37 -31.45 29.93
C LYS A 164 6.67 -30.89 28.69
N LEU A 165 6.51 -31.73 27.68
CA LEU A 165 5.86 -31.39 26.41
C LEU A 165 4.33 -31.57 26.48
N PRO A 166 3.53 -30.81 25.70
CA PRO A 166 2.08 -31.00 25.62
C PRO A 166 1.71 -32.39 25.11
N ASP A 167 0.64 -32.96 25.67
CA ASP A 167 0.23 -34.31 25.29
C ASP A 167 -0.35 -34.42 23.88
N SER A 168 -0.93 -33.33 23.40
CA SER A 168 -1.48 -33.24 22.07
C SER A 168 -1.47 -31.79 21.58
N PHE A 169 -1.70 -31.60 20.28
CA PHE A 169 -1.93 -30.26 19.75
C PHE A 169 -3.15 -29.57 20.38
N ASN A 170 -4.15 -30.33 20.85
CA ASN A 170 -5.29 -29.77 21.56
C ASN A 170 -4.91 -29.23 22.94
N ASP A 171 -3.99 -29.87 23.64
CA ASP A 171 -3.50 -29.39 24.94
C ASP A 171 -2.64 -28.15 24.77
N MET A 172 -1.83 -28.09 23.71
CA MET A 172 -1.13 -26.87 23.30
C MET A 172 -2.10 -25.71 23.05
N LYS A 173 -3.23 -25.95 22.34
CA LYS A 173 -4.28 -24.94 22.17
C LYS A 173 -4.90 -24.50 23.49
N LYS A 174 -5.10 -25.41 24.46
CA LYS A 174 -5.67 -25.06 25.77
C LYS A 174 -4.76 -24.05 26.49
N VAL A 175 -3.45 -24.28 26.50
CA VAL A 175 -2.48 -23.35 27.10
C VAL A 175 -2.56 -21.98 26.43
N ILE A 176 -2.60 -21.93 25.10
CA ILE A 176 -2.67 -20.65 24.36
C ILE A 176 -4.01 -19.93 24.56
N ARG A 177 -5.11 -20.65 24.71
CA ARG A 177 -6.43 -20.07 25.01
C ARG A 177 -6.45 -19.34 26.36
N LYS A 178 -5.58 -19.69 27.31
CA LYS A 178 -5.43 -18.99 28.60
C LYS A 178 -4.90 -17.56 28.44
N LEU A 179 -4.33 -17.18 27.28
CA LEU A 179 -3.91 -15.81 26.97
C LEU A 179 -5.11 -14.84 26.72
N GLY A 180 -6.35 -15.25 27.03
CA GLY A 180 -7.53 -14.39 26.96
C GLY A 180 -8.02 -14.08 25.55
N MET A 181 -7.72 -14.95 24.57
CA MET A 181 -8.17 -14.82 23.18
C MET A 181 -9.29 -15.80 22.88
N THR A 182 -10.54 -15.32 22.99
CA THR A 182 -11.75 -16.12 22.76
C THR A 182 -12.74 -15.41 21.82
N TYR A 183 -13.75 -16.17 21.41
CA TYR A 183 -14.95 -15.66 20.75
C TYR A 183 -16.18 -16.30 21.42
N GLU A 184 -17.30 -15.60 21.35
CA GLU A 184 -18.60 -16.03 21.83
C GLU A 184 -19.42 -16.63 20.69
N SER A 185 -20.25 -17.61 21.02
CA SER A 185 -21.10 -18.31 20.06
C SER A 185 -22.56 -17.98 20.34
N ILE A 186 -23.12 -17.09 19.54
CA ILE A 186 -24.49 -16.59 19.72
C ILE A 186 -25.39 -17.33 18.73
N HIS A 187 -26.46 -17.96 19.22
CA HIS A 187 -27.40 -18.66 18.34
C HIS A 187 -28.26 -17.61 17.60
N ALA A 188 -28.55 -17.86 16.33
CA ALA A 188 -29.38 -16.99 15.51
C ALA A 188 -30.59 -17.74 14.97
N CYS A 189 -31.67 -17.02 14.73
CA CYS A 189 -32.83 -17.55 14.02
C CYS A 189 -32.40 -18.07 12.63
N PRO A 190 -32.92 -19.23 12.14
CA PRO A 190 -32.66 -19.70 10.78
C PRO A 190 -33.07 -18.70 9.68
N ASN A 191 -34.05 -17.86 10.00
CA ASN A 191 -34.62 -16.83 9.13
C ASN A 191 -34.06 -15.43 9.43
N ASP A 192 -32.99 -15.31 10.22
CA ASP A 192 -32.28 -14.06 10.47
C ASP A 192 -33.10 -12.98 11.20
N CYS A 193 -34.21 -13.35 11.85
CA CYS A 193 -35.10 -12.39 12.51
C CYS A 193 -34.59 -11.87 13.87
N MET A 194 -33.78 -12.66 14.59
CA MET A 194 -33.27 -12.32 15.92
C MET A 194 -32.04 -13.16 16.28
N LEU A 195 -31.26 -12.65 17.24
CA LEU A 195 -30.30 -13.43 18.01
C LEU A 195 -30.96 -13.96 19.29
N TYR A 196 -30.63 -15.19 19.67
CA TYR A 196 -30.95 -15.73 20.99
C TYR A 196 -29.86 -15.25 21.96
N TRP A 197 -29.98 -13.99 22.36
CA TRP A 197 -28.97 -13.25 23.09
C TRP A 197 -29.64 -12.34 24.14
N GLU A 198 -28.97 -12.13 25.26
CA GLU A 198 -29.48 -11.39 26.44
C GLU A 198 -30.86 -11.86 26.90
N ALA A 199 -31.86 -10.97 26.87
CA ALA A 199 -33.23 -11.26 27.30
C ALA A 199 -33.86 -12.43 26.53
N ASP A 200 -33.36 -12.76 25.33
CA ASP A 200 -33.86 -13.84 24.48
C ASP A 200 -32.94 -15.09 24.48
N ALA A 201 -31.91 -15.14 25.33
CA ALA A 201 -30.91 -16.23 25.36
C ALA A 201 -31.50 -17.62 25.65
N GLU A 202 -32.50 -17.69 26.53
CA GLU A 202 -33.15 -18.94 26.95
C GLU A 202 -34.32 -19.36 26.05
N ARG A 203 -34.70 -18.53 25.06
CA ARG A 203 -35.79 -18.90 24.15
C ARG A 203 -35.39 -20.10 23.28
N GLU A 204 -36.33 -21.01 23.06
CA GLU A 204 -36.18 -22.11 22.10
C GLU A 204 -36.82 -21.80 20.74
N ILE A 205 -37.71 -20.81 20.68
CA ILE A 205 -38.50 -20.45 19.49
C ILE A 205 -38.30 -18.96 19.18
N CYS A 206 -38.22 -18.62 17.89
CA CYS A 206 -38.08 -17.24 17.45
C CYS A 206 -39.34 -16.42 17.75
N LYS A 207 -39.18 -15.25 18.37
CA LYS A 207 -40.30 -14.34 18.71
C LYS A 207 -40.99 -13.67 17.51
N VAL A 208 -40.38 -13.75 16.32
CA VAL A 208 -40.87 -13.06 15.10
C VAL A 208 -41.47 -14.05 14.10
N CYS A 209 -40.76 -15.14 13.79
CA CYS A 209 -41.19 -16.10 12.76
C CYS A 209 -41.52 -17.49 13.31
N GLU A 210 -41.50 -17.66 14.64
CA GLU A 210 -41.84 -18.91 15.33
C GLU A 210 -40.98 -20.14 14.93
N ALA A 211 -39.87 -19.90 14.21
CA ALA A 211 -38.96 -20.96 13.82
C ALA A 211 -38.19 -21.49 15.05
N SER A 212 -37.94 -22.80 15.06
CA SER A 212 -37.14 -23.45 16.09
C SER A 212 -35.69 -22.97 16.04
N ARG A 213 -35.09 -22.79 17.23
CA ARG A 213 -33.64 -22.54 17.41
C ARG A 213 -32.78 -23.71 16.93
N TRP A 214 -33.34 -24.91 16.90
CA TRP A 214 -32.63 -26.18 16.73
C TRP A 214 -32.84 -26.76 15.32
N LYS A 215 -31.88 -27.57 14.83
CA LYS A 215 -32.02 -28.28 13.55
C LYS A 215 -33.02 -29.44 13.66
N GLU A 216 -33.91 -29.59 12.68
CA GLU A 216 -34.76 -30.76 12.53
C GLU A 216 -33.95 -31.94 11.95
N ASN A 217 -33.87 -33.05 12.69
CA ASN A 217 -33.20 -34.27 12.21
C ASN A 217 -34.15 -35.09 11.34
N ALA A 218 -33.99 -35.00 10.01
CA ALA A 218 -34.64 -35.91 9.08
C ALA A 218 -33.97 -37.30 9.14
N LYS A 219 -34.39 -38.14 10.11
CA LYS A 219 -34.44 -39.62 10.10
C LYS A 219 -34.55 -40.16 11.53
N SER A 220 -35.75 -40.57 11.92
CA SER A 220 -36.03 -41.84 12.62
C SER A 220 -37.52 -41.92 12.94
N THR A 221 -38.30 -42.50 12.04
CA THR A 221 -39.49 -43.25 12.45
C THR A 221 -39.01 -44.45 13.28
N ASN A 222 -39.63 -44.61 14.45
CA ASN A 222 -39.58 -45.75 15.36
C ASN A 222 -38.24 -46.05 16.07
N SER A 223 -38.18 -45.68 17.35
CA SER A 223 -38.13 -46.62 18.50
C SER A 223 -37.61 -45.91 19.76
N GLU A 224 -38.26 -46.21 20.87
CA GLU A 224 -38.05 -45.64 22.20
C GLU A 224 -36.62 -45.89 22.70
N SER A 225 -35.91 -44.80 22.99
CA SER A 225 -34.88 -44.77 24.04
C SER A 225 -34.53 -43.32 24.34
N GLU A 226 -34.86 -42.89 25.56
CA GLU A 226 -34.50 -41.60 26.14
C GLU A 226 -32.99 -41.52 26.38
N LYS A 227 -32.21 -41.26 25.33
CA LYS A 227 -30.90 -40.63 25.46
C LYS A 227 -31.04 -39.20 24.98
N LYS A 228 -30.77 -38.22 25.85
CA LYS A 228 -30.72 -36.77 25.58
C LYS A 228 -30.16 -36.53 24.18
N LYS A 229 -31.04 -36.30 23.20
CA LYS A 229 -30.65 -36.00 21.81
C LYS A 229 -29.90 -34.67 21.85
N SER A 230 -28.66 -34.65 21.37
CA SER A 230 -27.84 -33.43 21.25
C SER A 230 -28.59 -32.40 20.39
N LYS A 231 -29.22 -31.39 21.01
CA LYS A 231 -29.88 -30.28 20.30
C LYS A 231 -28.81 -29.40 19.64
N ALA A 232 -28.69 -29.47 18.31
CA ALA A 232 -27.73 -28.66 17.55
C ALA A 232 -28.39 -27.36 17.07
N PRO A 233 -27.79 -26.17 17.30
CA PRO A 233 -28.38 -24.91 16.85
C PRO A 233 -28.42 -24.84 15.32
N ALA A 234 -29.48 -24.23 14.79
CA ALA A 234 -29.69 -24.10 13.36
C ALA A 234 -28.69 -23.14 12.70
N LYS A 235 -28.43 -21.99 13.34
CA LYS A 235 -27.52 -20.93 12.88
C LYS A 235 -26.75 -20.35 14.07
N VAL A 236 -25.46 -20.06 13.90
CA VAL A 236 -24.57 -19.60 15.00
C VAL A 236 -23.68 -18.46 14.52
N LEU A 237 -23.90 -17.25 15.04
CA LEU A 237 -23.00 -16.11 14.93
C LEU A 237 -21.76 -16.37 15.80
N ARG A 238 -20.57 -16.11 15.27
CA ARG A 238 -19.32 -16.11 16.05
C ARG A 238 -18.93 -14.66 16.27
N TYR A 239 -18.99 -14.21 17.52
CA TYR A 239 -18.75 -12.83 17.93
C TYR A 239 -17.43 -12.74 18.69
N PHE A 240 -16.58 -11.79 18.33
CA PHE A 240 -15.28 -11.54 18.94
C PHE A 240 -15.40 -10.24 19.74
N PRO A 241 -15.44 -10.30 21.09
CA PRO A 241 -15.60 -9.10 21.91
C PRO A 241 -14.55 -8.04 21.60
N LEU A 242 -15.00 -6.79 21.48
CA LEU A 242 -14.18 -5.67 21.03
C LEU A 242 -13.34 -5.10 22.18
N LYS A 243 -13.95 -4.88 23.34
CA LYS A 243 -13.31 -4.28 24.53
C LYS A 243 -11.95 -4.92 24.88
N PRO A 244 -11.81 -6.26 25.04
CA PRO A 244 -10.53 -6.85 25.42
C PRO A 244 -9.46 -6.70 24.34
N ARG A 245 -9.86 -6.62 23.07
CA ARG A 245 -8.93 -6.47 21.93
C ARG A 245 -8.37 -5.05 21.88
N LEU A 246 -9.20 -4.04 22.15
CA LEU A 246 -8.76 -2.65 22.24
C LEU A 246 -7.88 -2.42 23.47
N GLN A 247 -8.24 -2.95 24.64
CA GLN A 247 -7.40 -2.86 25.84
C GLN A 247 -5.99 -3.41 25.57
N ARG A 248 -5.89 -4.55 24.88
CA ARG A 248 -4.62 -5.17 24.53
C ARG A 248 -3.71 -4.28 23.68
N LEU A 249 -4.27 -3.43 22.81
CA LEU A 249 -3.47 -2.49 22.01
C LEU A 249 -2.76 -1.45 22.89
N PHE A 250 -3.34 -1.07 24.03
CA PHE A 250 -2.74 -0.15 25.01
C PHE A 250 -1.88 -0.85 26.06
N MET A 251 -2.23 -2.08 26.44
CA MET A 251 -1.45 -2.85 27.42
C MET A 251 -0.11 -3.34 26.86
N SER A 252 0.02 -3.46 25.53
CA SER A 252 1.26 -3.87 24.88
C SER A 252 2.21 -2.71 24.65
N SER A 253 3.43 -2.81 25.20
CA SER A 253 4.52 -1.83 25.07
C SER A 253 4.91 -1.59 23.60
N LYS A 254 4.65 -2.57 22.74
CA LYS A 254 4.96 -2.53 21.30
C LYS A 254 3.94 -1.75 20.47
N THR A 255 2.73 -1.53 20.98
CA THR A 255 1.62 -0.93 20.23
C THR A 255 1.10 0.37 20.85
N ALA A 256 1.21 0.53 22.17
CA ALA A 256 0.60 1.62 22.91
C ALA A 256 1.08 3.01 22.47
N ALA A 257 2.38 3.18 22.21
CA ALA A 257 2.93 4.44 21.70
C ALA A 257 2.34 4.81 20.33
N HIS A 258 2.14 3.83 19.45
CA HIS A 258 1.56 4.04 18.12
C HIS A 258 0.08 4.40 18.16
N MET A 259 -0.68 4.02 19.20
CA MET A 259 -2.08 4.41 19.38
C MET A 259 -2.29 5.91 19.62
N LYS A 260 -1.23 6.65 19.96
CA LYS A 260 -1.24 8.11 20.11
C LYS A 260 -0.63 8.85 18.92
N TRP A 261 -0.16 8.12 17.90
CA TRP A 261 0.54 8.69 16.74
C TRP A 261 -0.28 9.79 16.06
N HIS A 262 -1.59 9.57 15.91
CA HIS A 262 -2.46 10.53 15.24
C HIS A 262 -2.52 11.90 15.94
N ALA A 263 -2.17 12.01 17.22
CA ALA A 263 -2.12 13.28 17.93
C ALA A 263 -0.69 13.83 18.03
N THR A 264 0.32 12.97 18.11
CA THR A 264 1.72 13.39 18.30
C THR A 264 2.43 13.76 17.00
N ALA A 265 2.04 13.17 15.87
CA ALA A 265 2.69 13.46 14.59
C ALA A 265 2.26 14.83 14.04
N THR A 266 3.23 15.68 13.69
CA THR A 266 3.00 17.00 13.10
C THR A 266 2.51 16.90 11.65
N ASN A 267 1.62 17.81 11.23
CA ASN A 267 1.22 17.98 9.84
C ASN A 267 1.14 19.48 9.52
N ASN A 268 2.28 20.06 9.13
CA ASN A 268 2.44 21.51 9.06
C ASN A 268 2.12 22.10 7.68
N ASP A 269 2.03 21.27 6.63
CA ASP A 269 1.83 21.71 5.25
C ASP A 269 0.38 21.58 4.77
N GLY A 270 -0.54 21.16 5.65
CA GLY A 270 -1.97 21.07 5.34
C GLY A 270 -2.40 19.91 4.44
N LYS A 271 -1.46 19.06 3.96
CA LYS A 271 -1.78 17.95 3.05
C LYS A 271 -2.42 16.78 3.78
N LEU A 272 -3.28 16.04 3.09
CA LEU A 272 -3.96 14.85 3.60
C LEU A 272 -3.06 13.63 3.44
N ARG A 273 -2.64 13.01 4.56
CA ARG A 273 -1.79 11.80 4.58
C ARG A 273 -2.40 10.63 5.31
N HIS A 274 -3.41 10.91 6.12
CA HIS A 274 -4.09 9.96 6.98
C HIS A 274 -5.54 10.42 7.20
N PRO A 275 -6.51 9.52 7.49
CA PRO A 275 -7.90 9.88 7.81
C PRO A 275 -8.08 11.01 8.82
N ARG A 276 -7.13 11.15 9.76
CA ARG A 276 -7.11 12.24 10.75
C ARG A 276 -7.04 13.64 10.14
N ASP A 277 -6.47 13.76 8.95
CA ASP A 277 -6.26 15.04 8.28
C ASP A 277 -7.54 15.48 7.53
N GLY A 278 -8.48 14.54 7.30
CA GLY A 278 -9.73 14.77 6.57
C GLY A 278 -10.78 15.55 7.37
N GLY A 279 -11.68 16.22 6.64
CA GLY A 279 -12.73 17.08 7.22
C GLY A 279 -13.67 16.35 8.18
N ALA A 280 -14.05 15.10 7.87
CA ALA A 280 -14.97 14.34 8.71
C ALA A 280 -14.39 14.03 10.10
N TRP A 281 -13.08 13.79 10.18
CA TRP A 281 -12.39 13.60 11.47
C TRP A 281 -12.33 14.91 12.26
N LYS A 282 -11.91 15.99 11.61
CA LYS A 282 -11.81 17.32 12.25
C LYS A 282 -13.15 17.81 12.78
N GLU A 283 -14.23 17.66 12.00
CA GLU A 283 -15.58 18.03 12.43
C GLU A 283 -16.08 17.13 13.58
N PHE A 284 -15.78 15.82 13.52
CA PHE A 284 -16.11 14.91 14.61
C PHE A 284 -15.45 15.34 15.93
N ASP A 285 -14.16 15.68 15.89
CA ASP A 285 -13.41 16.15 17.06
C ASP A 285 -13.94 17.49 17.58
N GLN A 286 -14.36 18.40 16.69
CA GLN A 286 -14.98 19.67 17.06
C GLN A 286 -16.35 19.50 17.75
N LYS A 287 -17.18 18.57 17.26
CA LYS A 287 -18.50 18.28 17.87
C LYS A 287 -18.41 17.50 19.17
N HIS A 288 -17.32 16.76 19.38
CA HIS A 288 -17.10 15.92 20.55
C HIS A 288 -15.76 16.24 21.24
N PRO A 289 -15.58 17.45 21.78
CA PRO A 289 -14.30 17.88 22.37
C PRO A 289 -13.90 17.04 23.59
N GLU A 290 -14.86 16.58 24.39
CA GLU A 290 -14.58 15.66 25.50
C GLU A 290 -13.94 14.36 25.00
N PHE A 291 -14.43 13.81 23.88
CA PHE A 291 -13.85 12.62 23.29
C PHE A 291 -12.48 12.91 22.64
N ALA A 292 -12.35 14.05 21.95
CA ALA A 292 -11.11 14.42 21.28
C ALA A 292 -9.98 14.81 22.26
N SER A 293 -10.33 15.23 23.48
CA SER A 293 -9.37 15.70 24.49
C SER A 293 -8.32 14.66 24.90
N ASP A 294 -8.69 13.38 24.92
CA ASP A 294 -7.76 12.28 25.19
C ASP A 294 -7.34 11.58 23.88
N PRO A 295 -6.06 11.72 23.45
CA PRO A 295 -5.57 11.08 22.23
C PRO A 295 -5.52 9.54 22.33
N ARG A 296 -5.82 8.95 23.48
CA ARG A 296 -5.94 7.50 23.65
C ARG A 296 -7.33 6.97 23.32
N HIS A 297 -8.32 7.83 23.06
CA HIS A 297 -9.62 7.37 22.58
C HIS A 297 -9.54 6.84 21.14
N VAL A 298 -10.23 5.73 20.89
CA VAL A 298 -10.05 4.93 19.67
C VAL A 298 -11.05 5.31 18.60
N ARG A 299 -10.58 5.58 17.39
CA ARG A 299 -11.43 5.78 16.21
C ARG A 299 -11.31 4.58 15.27
N LEU A 300 -12.44 3.96 14.98
CA LEU A 300 -12.54 2.71 14.22
C LEU A 300 -13.18 2.96 12.86
N GLY A 301 -12.71 2.27 11.83
CA GLY A 301 -13.52 2.01 10.64
C GLY A 301 -14.00 0.57 10.62
N LEU A 302 -15.15 0.34 10.00
CA LEU A 302 -15.78 -0.98 9.85
C LEU A 302 -15.79 -1.37 8.39
N ALA A 303 -15.38 -2.60 8.08
CA ALA A 303 -15.51 -3.17 6.75
C ALA A 303 -16.20 -4.53 6.76
N THR A 304 -16.98 -4.80 5.72
CA THR A 304 -17.63 -6.10 5.54
C THR A 304 -17.86 -6.37 4.07
N ASP A 305 -17.72 -7.64 3.69
CA ASP A 305 -18.05 -8.17 2.37
C ASP A 305 -18.29 -9.68 2.45
N GLY A 306 -19.13 -10.19 1.58
CA GLY A 306 -19.51 -11.59 1.53
C GLY A 306 -18.57 -12.40 0.66
N PHE A 307 -18.06 -13.52 1.18
CA PHE A 307 -17.28 -14.45 0.37
C PHE A 307 -17.77 -15.89 0.47
N ASN A 308 -17.49 -16.66 -0.57
CA ASN A 308 -17.75 -18.09 -0.55
C ASN A 308 -16.56 -18.86 0.07
N PRO A 309 -16.75 -19.59 1.19
CA PRO A 309 -15.68 -20.32 1.86
C PRO A 309 -15.21 -21.58 1.10
N PHE A 310 -15.96 -22.06 0.11
CA PHE A 310 -15.66 -23.27 -0.68
C PHE A 310 -15.06 -22.95 -2.06
N GLY A 311 -14.80 -21.69 -2.36
CA GLY A 311 -14.30 -21.25 -3.67
C GLY A 311 -15.37 -21.29 -4.76
N THR A 312 -14.97 -21.58 -6.01
CA THR A 312 -15.85 -21.59 -7.19
C THR A 312 -16.81 -22.79 -7.26
N MET A 313 -16.73 -23.74 -6.31
CA MET A 313 -17.43 -25.02 -6.40
C MET A 313 -18.93 -24.96 -6.05
N SER A 314 -19.43 -23.82 -5.54
CA SER A 314 -20.87 -23.61 -5.30
C SER A 314 -21.18 -22.12 -5.18
N SER A 315 -22.36 -21.66 -5.60
CA SER A 315 -22.88 -20.30 -5.34
C SER A 315 -23.83 -20.24 -4.13
N SER A 316 -24.07 -21.37 -3.45
CA SER A 316 -25.11 -21.52 -2.42
C SER A 316 -24.67 -21.22 -0.99
N TYR A 317 -23.51 -20.58 -0.81
CA TYR A 317 -22.98 -20.24 0.51
C TYR A 317 -22.21 -18.92 0.50
N SER A 318 -22.46 -18.05 1.47
CA SER A 318 -21.82 -16.75 1.60
C SER A 318 -21.64 -16.40 3.07
N VAL A 319 -20.38 -16.37 3.51
CA VAL A 319 -19.98 -15.99 4.87
C VAL A 319 -19.61 -14.52 4.86
N TRP A 320 -20.08 -13.78 5.87
CA TRP A 320 -19.89 -12.34 5.99
C TRP A 320 -19.11 -12.01 7.27
N PRO A 321 -17.80 -11.82 7.20
CA PRO A 321 -17.04 -11.27 8.31
C PRO A 321 -17.26 -9.75 8.43
N VAL A 322 -17.22 -9.26 9.66
CA VAL A 322 -17.14 -7.82 9.97
C VAL A 322 -15.77 -7.57 10.59
N ILE A 323 -15.00 -6.69 9.95
CA ILE A 323 -13.61 -6.38 10.30
C ILE A 323 -13.56 -4.91 10.74
N LEU A 324 -12.89 -4.65 11.85
CA LEU A 324 -12.61 -3.31 12.37
C LEU A 324 -11.13 -3.00 12.24
N PHE A 325 -10.77 -1.74 12.11
CA PHE A 325 -9.37 -1.30 12.15
C PHE A 325 -9.27 0.04 12.88
N PRO A 326 -8.30 0.18 13.79
CA PRO A 326 -8.06 1.42 14.52
C PRO A 326 -7.27 2.41 13.66
N TYR A 327 -7.85 3.57 13.41
CA TYR A 327 -7.20 4.68 12.71
C TYR A 327 -6.24 5.48 13.61
N ASN A 328 -6.12 5.13 14.87
CA ASN A 328 -5.13 5.71 15.77
C ASN A 328 -3.68 5.43 15.32
N PHE A 329 -3.47 4.31 14.62
CA PHE A 329 -2.15 3.87 14.18
C PHE A 329 -1.57 4.71 13.03
N PRO A 330 -0.23 4.75 12.92
CA PRO A 330 0.44 5.42 11.81
C PRO A 330 0.14 4.78 10.44
N PRO A 331 0.33 5.53 9.32
CA PRO A 331 0.09 5.08 7.96
C PRO A 331 0.72 3.73 7.59
N TRP A 332 1.90 3.41 8.13
CA TRP A 332 2.61 2.16 7.86
C TRP A 332 2.12 0.95 8.65
N MET A 333 1.20 1.15 9.59
CA MET A 333 0.64 0.11 10.44
C MET A 333 -0.87 -0.02 10.23
N SER A 334 -1.53 1.11 10.03
CA SER A 334 -2.92 1.22 9.64
C SER A 334 -3.20 0.40 8.36
N MET A 335 -4.36 -0.26 8.30
CA MET A 335 -4.79 -1.17 7.23
C MET A 335 -3.88 -2.40 6.97
N LYS A 336 -2.84 -2.68 7.77
CA LYS A 336 -2.13 -3.96 7.71
C LYS A 336 -2.98 -5.08 8.32
N HIS A 337 -2.85 -6.29 7.77
CA HIS A 337 -3.53 -7.48 8.28
C HIS A 337 -3.29 -7.72 9.78
N THR A 338 -2.11 -7.37 10.29
CA THR A 338 -1.75 -7.51 11.71
C THR A 338 -2.49 -6.54 12.64
N SER A 339 -3.07 -5.45 12.10
CA SER A 339 -3.80 -4.43 12.85
C SER A 339 -5.32 -4.53 12.69
N MET A 340 -5.79 -5.44 11.83
CA MET A 340 -7.22 -5.69 11.63
C MET A 340 -7.78 -6.53 12.77
N ILE A 341 -8.97 -6.17 13.22
CA ILE A 341 -9.72 -6.85 14.27
C ILE A 341 -10.95 -7.50 13.63
N LEU A 342 -11.00 -8.84 13.57
CA LEU A 342 -12.24 -9.54 13.23
C LEU A 342 -13.21 -9.38 14.40
N SER A 343 -14.35 -8.71 14.17
CA SER A 343 -15.40 -8.51 15.19
C SER A 343 -16.43 -9.63 15.16
N MET A 344 -16.78 -10.17 13.99
CA MET A 344 -17.70 -11.31 13.91
C MET A 344 -17.61 -12.03 12.57
N VAL A 345 -18.13 -13.27 12.55
CA VAL A 345 -18.36 -14.07 11.35
C VAL A 345 -19.85 -14.43 11.29
N ILE A 346 -20.57 -13.79 10.38
CA ILE A 346 -21.98 -14.04 10.14
C ILE A 346 -22.12 -15.26 9.22
N PRO A 347 -22.78 -16.34 9.69
CA PRO A 347 -22.94 -17.57 8.91
C PRO A 347 -24.05 -17.41 7.86
N GLY A 348 -24.03 -18.20 6.79
CA GLY A 348 -25.17 -18.19 5.87
C GLY A 348 -25.03 -18.98 4.57
N LYS A 349 -26.11 -19.68 4.20
CA LYS A 349 -26.33 -20.14 2.81
C LYS A 349 -26.58 -18.99 1.84
N HIS A 350 -27.10 -17.86 2.35
CA HIS A 350 -27.45 -16.68 1.57
C HIS A 350 -26.95 -15.42 2.29
N MET A 351 -26.68 -14.37 1.50
CA MET A 351 -26.37 -13.04 2.00
C MET A 351 -27.41 -12.56 3.03
N PRO A 352 -27.00 -11.92 4.14
CA PRO A 352 -27.92 -11.41 5.15
C PRO A 352 -28.79 -10.26 4.62
N GLY A 353 -28.29 -9.45 3.67
CA GLY A 353 -29.03 -8.30 3.16
C GLY A 353 -29.26 -7.28 4.27
N ASN A 354 -30.49 -6.78 4.40
CA ASN A 354 -30.88 -5.86 5.48
C ASN A 354 -30.82 -6.51 6.87
N ASP A 355 -30.92 -7.83 6.95
CA ASP A 355 -30.90 -8.58 8.22
C ASP A 355 -29.49 -8.57 8.88
N ILE A 356 -28.49 -7.96 8.22
CA ILE A 356 -27.16 -7.74 8.82
C ILE A 356 -27.24 -6.99 10.15
N ASP A 357 -28.23 -6.13 10.32
CA ASP A 357 -28.41 -5.33 11.55
C ASP A 357 -28.72 -6.20 12.77
N VAL A 358 -29.40 -7.33 12.59
CA VAL A 358 -29.62 -8.31 13.66
C VAL A 358 -28.29 -8.83 14.19
N TYR A 359 -27.31 -9.06 13.31
CA TYR A 359 -26.01 -9.57 13.70
C TYR A 359 -25.08 -8.50 14.28
N LEU A 360 -25.28 -7.23 13.91
CA LEU A 360 -24.49 -6.11 14.42
C LEU A 360 -24.85 -5.69 15.85
N GLN A 361 -25.98 -6.17 16.39
CA GLN A 361 -26.46 -5.83 17.75
C GLN A 361 -25.38 -5.95 18.86
N PRO A 362 -24.60 -7.04 18.96
CA PRO A 362 -23.57 -7.16 20.00
C PRO A 362 -22.47 -6.10 19.88
N LEU A 363 -22.04 -5.80 18.65
CA LEU A 363 -21.02 -4.77 18.39
C LEU A 363 -21.54 -3.37 18.73
N ILE A 364 -22.79 -3.05 18.34
CA ILE A 364 -23.39 -1.74 18.63
C ILE A 364 -23.57 -1.55 20.14
N LYS A 365 -23.95 -2.60 20.88
CA LYS A 365 -23.99 -2.54 22.35
C LYS A 365 -22.62 -2.22 22.93
N GLU A 366 -21.57 -2.95 22.56
CA GLU A 366 -20.23 -2.69 23.07
C GLU A 366 -19.71 -1.28 22.71
N LEU A 367 -20.01 -0.79 21.51
CA LEU A 367 -19.66 0.58 21.10
C LEU A 367 -20.39 1.64 21.92
N LYS A 368 -21.66 1.41 22.28
CA LYS A 368 -22.41 2.32 23.17
C LYS A 368 -21.82 2.35 24.58
N GLU A 369 -21.51 1.18 25.14
CA GLU A 369 -20.85 1.08 26.44
C GLU A 369 -19.46 1.76 26.41
N LEU A 370 -18.67 1.55 25.37
CA LEU A 370 -17.39 2.22 25.17
C LEU A 370 -17.52 3.74 25.02
N TRP A 371 -18.63 4.23 24.46
CA TRP A 371 -18.86 5.66 24.30
C TRP A 371 -19.29 6.35 25.60
N PHE A 372 -20.29 5.80 26.29
CA PHE A 372 -20.87 6.41 27.49
C PHE A 372 -20.06 6.12 28.76
N ASP A 373 -19.82 4.83 29.03
CA ASP A 373 -19.18 4.39 30.27
C ASP A 373 -17.66 4.38 30.13
N GLY A 374 -17.17 4.01 28.95
CA GLY A 374 -15.76 3.70 28.71
C GLY A 374 -15.34 2.38 29.36
N ILE A 375 -14.05 2.05 29.30
CA ILE A 375 -13.47 0.94 30.03
C ILE A 375 -12.09 1.31 30.58
N GLU A 376 -11.87 1.04 31.86
CA GLU A 376 -10.57 1.25 32.49
C GLU A 376 -9.50 0.41 31.79
N THR A 377 -8.43 1.08 31.34
CA THR A 377 -7.39 0.50 30.49
C THR A 377 -6.04 1.05 30.92
N LEU A 378 -5.04 0.19 31.04
CA LEU A 378 -3.65 0.61 31.25
C LEU A 378 -2.99 0.97 29.92
N ASP A 379 -2.49 2.19 29.80
CA ASP A 379 -1.57 2.58 28.73
C ASP A 379 -0.14 2.22 29.14
N SER A 380 0.40 1.13 28.60
CA SER A 380 1.76 0.65 28.88
C SER A 380 2.86 1.64 28.49
N SER A 381 2.58 2.58 27.59
CA SER A 381 3.57 3.60 27.18
C SER A 381 3.70 4.74 28.19
N THR A 382 2.62 5.08 28.90
CA THR A 382 2.63 6.11 29.97
C THR A 382 2.60 5.51 31.37
N LYS A 383 2.35 4.20 31.47
CA LYS A 383 2.11 3.46 32.72
C LYS A 383 0.95 4.06 33.55
N GLN A 384 -0.02 4.67 32.87
CA GLN A 384 -1.20 5.27 33.49
C GLN A 384 -2.47 4.53 33.09
N THR A 385 -3.38 4.36 34.05
CA THR A 385 -4.74 3.93 33.75
C THR A 385 -5.57 5.10 33.23
N PHE A 386 -6.44 4.83 32.27
CA PHE A 386 -7.38 5.81 31.73
C PHE A 386 -8.68 5.12 31.34
N ASN A 387 -9.76 5.90 31.28
CA ASN A 387 -11.03 5.38 30.84
C ASN A 387 -11.12 5.42 29.30
N MET A 388 -10.79 4.31 28.65
CA MET A 388 -10.75 4.23 27.19
C MET A 388 -12.16 4.29 26.62
N ARG A 389 -12.37 5.24 25.69
CA ARG A 389 -13.57 5.33 24.85
C ARG A 389 -13.26 4.94 23.40
N ALA A 390 -14.28 4.56 22.66
CA ALA A 390 -14.16 4.25 21.23
C ALA A 390 -15.36 4.78 20.42
N ALA A 391 -15.09 5.17 19.18
CA ALA A 391 -16.10 5.61 18.23
C ALA A 391 -15.90 4.98 16.85
N LEU A 392 -17.00 4.69 16.17
CA LEU A 392 -17.01 4.23 14.79
C LEU A 392 -17.14 5.43 13.85
N MET A 393 -16.15 5.64 12.98
CA MET A 393 -16.11 6.77 12.05
C MET A 393 -17.01 6.52 10.83
N TRP A 394 -16.85 5.38 10.16
CA TRP A 394 -17.56 5.07 8.91
C TRP A 394 -17.46 3.59 8.55
N THR A 395 -18.20 3.20 7.51
CA THR A 395 -18.12 1.86 6.92
C THR A 395 -17.44 1.85 5.55
N ILE A 396 -16.74 0.76 5.23
CA ILE A 396 -16.15 0.43 3.93
C ILE A 396 -16.76 -0.88 3.43
N SER A 397 -17.33 -0.86 2.23
CA SER A 397 -17.95 -2.03 1.62
C SER A 397 -18.08 -1.81 0.12
N ASP A 398 -18.30 -2.88 -0.63
CA ASP A 398 -18.74 -2.75 -2.02
C ASP A 398 -20.11 -2.02 -2.10
N PHE A 399 -20.52 -1.59 -3.29
CA PHE A 399 -21.75 -0.80 -3.44
C PHE A 399 -23.04 -1.55 -3.01
N PRO A 400 -23.20 -2.86 -3.31
CA PRO A 400 -24.25 -3.68 -2.69
C PRO A 400 -24.19 -3.73 -1.16
N GLY A 401 -23.01 -3.92 -0.57
CA GLY A 401 -22.77 -3.91 0.87
C GLY A 401 -23.11 -2.57 1.51
N LEU A 402 -22.83 -1.46 0.83
CA LEU A 402 -23.23 -0.12 1.24
C LEU A 402 -24.75 -0.04 1.36
N GLY A 403 -25.49 -0.58 0.39
CA GLY A 403 -26.95 -0.67 0.45
C GLY A 403 -27.45 -1.50 1.62
N ASN A 404 -26.79 -2.64 1.92
CA ASN A 404 -27.14 -3.48 3.07
C ASN A 404 -26.87 -2.81 4.41
N LEU A 405 -25.78 -2.05 4.54
CA LEU A 405 -25.40 -1.37 5.78
C LEU A 405 -26.24 -0.11 6.02
N SER A 406 -26.36 0.75 5.01
CA SER A 406 -27.10 2.01 5.09
C SER A 406 -28.62 1.83 5.06
N GLY A 407 -29.12 0.78 4.40
CA GLY A 407 -30.53 0.64 4.05
C GLY A 407 -30.93 1.36 2.76
N TRP A 408 -30.00 2.05 2.08
CA TRP A 408 -30.27 2.74 0.81
C TRP A 408 -30.44 1.75 -0.34
N ASN A 409 -31.45 1.96 -1.19
CA ASN A 409 -31.67 1.10 -2.35
C ASN A 409 -30.76 1.48 -3.53
N THR A 410 -29.71 0.70 -3.72
CA THR A 410 -28.69 0.90 -4.77
C THR A 410 -29.11 0.40 -6.16
N TYR A 411 -30.33 -0.10 -6.33
CA TYR A 411 -30.82 -0.68 -7.59
C TYR A 411 -31.90 0.16 -8.30
N THR A 412 -32.32 1.27 -7.71
CA THR A 412 -33.40 2.13 -8.22
C THR A 412 -32.87 3.22 -9.16
N ALA A 413 -33.77 4.10 -9.63
CA ALA A 413 -33.38 5.30 -10.34
C ALA A 413 -32.60 6.28 -9.44
N SER A 414 -32.87 6.29 -8.13
CA SER A 414 -32.15 7.10 -7.14
C SER A 414 -31.03 6.30 -6.47
N ALA A 415 -30.23 5.55 -7.24
CA ALA A 415 -29.24 4.64 -6.64
C ALA A 415 -28.08 5.38 -5.94
N CYS A 416 -27.77 6.62 -6.32
CA CYS A 416 -26.69 7.40 -5.71
C CYS A 416 -27.08 7.89 -4.30
N PRO A 417 -26.37 7.48 -3.24
CA PRO A 417 -26.67 7.94 -1.89
C PRO A 417 -26.32 9.42 -1.68
N SER A 418 -25.28 9.93 -2.35
CA SER A 418 -24.83 11.33 -2.22
C SER A 418 -25.82 12.32 -2.85
N CYS A 419 -26.32 12.02 -4.04
CA CYS A 419 -27.36 12.84 -4.69
C CYS A 419 -28.77 12.59 -4.13
N ASN A 420 -28.95 11.52 -3.35
CA ASN A 420 -30.21 11.11 -2.73
C ASN A 420 -31.41 11.21 -3.73
N PHE A 421 -32.55 11.77 -3.32
CA PHE A 421 -33.75 11.89 -4.16
C PHE A 421 -33.63 12.89 -5.32
N ASP A 422 -32.65 13.78 -5.31
CA ASP A 422 -32.39 14.73 -6.41
C ASP A 422 -31.59 14.05 -7.56
N GLY A 423 -30.86 12.98 -7.25
CA GLY A 423 -30.11 12.16 -8.22
C GLY A 423 -30.97 11.12 -8.94
N ILE A 424 -32.00 11.53 -9.68
CA ILE A 424 -32.88 10.60 -10.40
C ILE A 424 -32.25 10.20 -11.74
N GLY A 425 -31.81 8.95 -11.83
CA GLY A 425 -31.39 8.32 -13.08
C GLY A 425 -32.56 8.02 -14.02
N GLN A 426 -32.29 7.99 -15.32
CA GLN A 426 -33.27 7.69 -16.35
C GLN A 426 -33.27 6.20 -16.68
N ARG A 427 -34.46 5.59 -16.74
CA ARG A 427 -34.58 4.20 -17.16
C ARG A 427 -34.65 4.11 -18.68
N LEU A 428 -33.68 3.43 -19.29
CA LEU A 428 -33.63 3.18 -20.73
C LEU A 428 -34.71 2.15 -21.16
N ARG A 429 -35.39 2.41 -22.28
CA ARG A 429 -36.55 1.63 -22.75
C ARG A 429 -36.11 0.26 -23.29
N HIS A 430 -35.07 0.24 -24.12
CA HIS A 430 -34.54 -0.97 -24.74
C HIS A 430 -33.49 -1.63 -23.85
N GLY A 431 -32.55 -0.85 -23.30
CA GLY A 431 -31.50 -1.33 -22.39
C GLY A 431 -32.02 -1.82 -21.04
N LYS A 432 -33.22 -1.38 -20.60
CA LYS A 432 -33.88 -1.76 -19.33
C LYS A 432 -33.03 -1.52 -18.08
N LYS A 433 -32.06 -0.62 -18.16
CA LYS A 433 -31.15 -0.21 -17.07
C LYS A 433 -31.37 1.26 -16.75
N ASN A 434 -31.06 1.65 -15.52
CA ASN A 434 -31.04 3.05 -15.13
C ASN A 434 -29.66 3.63 -15.50
N CYS A 435 -29.65 4.73 -16.23
CA CYS A 435 -28.46 5.53 -16.51
C CYS A 435 -28.50 6.84 -15.74
N PHE A 436 -27.34 7.39 -15.45
CA PHE A 436 -27.12 8.59 -14.65
C PHE A 436 -26.36 9.60 -15.51
N ILE A 437 -27.10 10.29 -16.37
CA ILE A 437 -26.59 11.36 -17.23
C ILE A 437 -26.96 12.73 -16.65
N GLY A 438 -26.43 13.81 -17.22
CA GLY A 438 -26.67 15.17 -16.75
C GLY A 438 -25.58 15.68 -15.81
N HIS A 439 -24.33 15.22 -15.97
CA HIS A 439 -23.20 15.74 -15.20
C HIS A 439 -22.98 17.25 -15.40
N ARG A 440 -23.55 17.83 -16.47
CA ARG A 440 -23.58 19.28 -16.72
C ARG A 440 -24.14 20.09 -15.55
N ARG A 441 -25.02 19.51 -14.73
CA ARG A 441 -25.60 20.20 -13.56
C ARG A 441 -24.55 20.51 -12.47
N PHE A 442 -23.38 19.89 -12.52
CA PHE A 442 -22.26 20.14 -11.60
C PHE A 442 -21.32 21.25 -12.10
N LEU A 443 -21.45 21.71 -13.35
CA LEU A 443 -20.65 22.81 -13.90
C LEU A 443 -21.15 24.18 -13.39
N PRO A 444 -20.35 25.27 -13.47
CA PRO A 444 -20.85 26.62 -13.24
C PRO A 444 -22.07 26.97 -14.11
N PRO A 445 -23.04 27.79 -13.63
CA PRO A 445 -24.26 28.13 -14.38
C PRO A 445 -24.04 28.77 -15.75
N ASP A 446 -22.94 29.51 -15.91
CA ASP A 446 -22.51 30.20 -17.12
C ASP A 446 -21.68 29.33 -18.08
N HIS A 447 -21.36 28.09 -17.70
CA HIS A 447 -20.55 27.19 -18.52
C HIS A 447 -21.28 26.78 -19.82
N GLY A 448 -20.63 26.96 -20.98
CA GLY A 448 -21.23 26.75 -22.31
C GLY A 448 -21.86 25.37 -22.54
N PHE A 449 -21.32 24.30 -21.93
CA PHE A 449 -21.92 22.97 -22.00
C PHE A 449 -23.36 22.90 -21.49
N ARG A 450 -23.75 23.73 -20.50
CA ARG A 450 -25.14 23.77 -20.01
C ARG A 450 -26.15 24.22 -21.07
N GLN A 451 -25.69 25.02 -22.03
CA GLN A 451 -26.51 25.52 -23.15
C GLN A 451 -26.46 24.61 -24.39
N ASN A 452 -25.52 23.66 -24.47
CA ASN A 452 -25.34 22.79 -25.62
C ASN A 452 -26.43 21.70 -25.67
N THR A 453 -27.46 21.90 -26.48
CA THR A 453 -28.54 20.92 -26.67
C THR A 453 -28.15 19.83 -27.67
N THR A 454 -27.32 20.15 -28.66
CA THR A 454 -26.99 19.29 -29.79
C THR A 454 -26.20 18.03 -29.40
N HIS A 455 -25.22 18.17 -28.50
CA HIS A 455 -24.29 17.09 -28.17
C HIS A 455 -24.68 16.28 -26.92
N PHE A 456 -25.75 16.68 -26.22
CA PHE A 456 -26.19 16.06 -24.97
C PHE A 456 -27.61 15.47 -25.11
N ASP A 457 -28.51 15.73 -24.16
CA ASP A 457 -29.85 15.16 -24.04
C ASP A 457 -30.94 15.99 -24.73
N GLY A 458 -30.56 16.93 -25.61
CA GLY A 458 -31.49 17.82 -26.31
C GLY A 458 -32.06 18.96 -25.45
N LYS A 459 -31.61 19.11 -24.21
CA LYS A 459 -32.16 20.09 -23.24
C LYS A 459 -31.09 21.07 -22.75
N ILE A 460 -31.55 22.26 -22.33
CA ILE A 460 -30.73 23.22 -21.59
C ILE A 460 -30.71 22.79 -20.12
N GLU A 461 -29.53 22.75 -19.50
CA GLU A 461 -29.36 22.35 -18.10
C GLU A 461 -29.42 23.55 -17.15
N THR A 462 -30.58 23.77 -16.53
CA THR A 462 -30.81 24.85 -15.56
C THR A 462 -30.73 24.38 -14.11
N ARG A 463 -30.61 23.08 -13.84
CA ARG A 463 -30.59 22.57 -12.46
C ARG A 463 -29.28 22.89 -11.77
N HIS A 464 -29.37 23.09 -10.46
CA HIS A 464 -28.21 23.19 -9.58
C HIS A 464 -27.63 21.81 -9.27
N PRO A 465 -26.36 21.72 -8.81
CA PRO A 465 -25.83 20.48 -8.26
C PRO A 465 -26.73 19.96 -7.12
N PRO A 466 -26.88 18.63 -6.94
CA PRO A 466 -27.63 18.08 -5.82
C PRO A 466 -27.12 18.57 -4.47
N ALA A 467 -28.03 18.89 -3.55
CA ALA A 467 -27.67 19.27 -2.20
C ALA A 467 -27.11 18.07 -1.42
N THR A 468 -25.95 18.25 -0.79
CA THR A 468 -25.38 17.26 0.13
C THR A 468 -26.19 17.25 1.42
N LEU A 469 -26.78 16.11 1.74
CA LEU A 469 -27.63 15.99 2.93
C LEU A 469 -26.80 15.72 4.20
N THR A 470 -27.16 16.44 5.25
CA THR A 470 -26.67 16.22 6.61
C THR A 470 -27.22 14.91 7.18
N GLY A 471 -26.55 14.38 8.21
CA GLY A 471 -27.02 13.15 8.86
C GLY A 471 -28.36 13.32 9.58
N SER A 472 -28.66 14.51 10.10
CA SER A 472 -29.97 14.85 10.68
C SER A 472 -31.10 14.85 9.64
N GLU A 473 -30.85 15.34 8.43
CA GLU A 473 -31.83 15.26 7.34
C GLU A 473 -32.08 13.81 6.90
N ILE A 474 -31.03 13.00 6.82
CA ILE A 474 -31.18 11.56 6.56
C ILE A 474 -31.94 10.88 7.71
N PHE A 475 -31.65 11.23 8.95
CA PHE A 475 -32.36 10.71 10.11
C PHE A 475 -33.86 11.01 10.03
N HIS A 476 -34.22 12.25 9.66
CA HIS A 476 -35.62 12.63 9.45
C HIS A 476 -36.28 11.83 8.32
N GLN A 477 -35.58 11.58 7.21
CA GLN A 477 -36.09 10.69 6.14
C GLN A 477 -36.37 9.26 6.62
N LEU A 478 -35.61 8.78 7.62
CA LEU A 478 -35.73 7.42 8.16
C LEU A 478 -36.81 7.27 9.23
N GLN A 479 -37.33 8.37 9.81
CA GLN A 479 -38.33 8.30 10.89
C GLN A 479 -39.63 7.58 10.48
N GLN A 480 -39.97 7.61 9.19
CA GLN A 480 -41.18 6.97 8.64
C GLN A 480 -40.93 5.56 8.07
N VAL A 481 -39.72 5.02 8.23
CA VAL A 481 -39.32 3.72 7.67
C VAL A 481 -39.35 2.67 8.78
N ASP A 482 -40.49 2.01 8.95
CA ASP A 482 -40.62 0.86 9.85
C ASP A 482 -40.46 -0.46 9.09
N VAL A 483 -39.53 -1.29 9.53
CA VAL A 483 -39.17 -2.55 8.85
C VAL A 483 -38.91 -3.63 9.88
N THR A 484 -39.70 -4.70 9.79
CA THR A 484 -39.44 -5.94 10.54
C THR A 484 -38.34 -6.74 9.83
N LEU A 485 -37.22 -6.97 10.52
CA LEU A 485 -36.10 -7.78 10.02
C LEU A 485 -36.45 -9.28 10.04
N GLY A 486 -35.89 -10.03 9.10
CA GLY A 486 -36.06 -11.47 8.96
C GLY A 486 -36.72 -11.94 7.67
N LYS A 487 -36.34 -13.15 7.23
CA LYS A 487 -36.83 -13.83 6.03
C LYS A 487 -38.19 -14.48 6.31
N LYS A 488 -39.28 -13.98 5.72
CA LYS A 488 -40.60 -14.62 5.83
C LYS A 488 -40.60 -16.03 5.22
N ASN A 489 -41.21 -17.00 5.91
CA ASN A 489 -41.39 -18.38 5.45
C ASN A 489 -42.16 -18.40 4.12
N SER A 490 -41.46 -18.48 2.99
CA SER A 490 -42.07 -18.97 1.75
C SER A 490 -41.94 -20.48 1.76
N LEU A 491 -43.05 -21.15 2.09
CA LEU A 491 -43.20 -22.59 1.91
C LEU A 491 -42.80 -22.97 0.48
N VAL A 492 -41.83 -23.88 0.37
CA VAL A 492 -41.62 -24.87 -0.68
C VAL A 492 -42.08 -24.49 -2.11
N GLY A 493 -41.13 -24.05 -2.92
CA GLY A 493 -40.99 -24.41 -4.35
C GLY A 493 -42.15 -24.13 -5.31
N VAL A 494 -42.17 -22.95 -5.93
CA VAL A 494 -42.43 -22.78 -7.38
C VAL A 494 -41.60 -21.56 -7.83
N GLY A 495 -40.92 -21.68 -8.97
CA GLY A 495 -40.11 -20.60 -9.54
C GLY A 495 -40.89 -19.29 -9.61
N ARG A 496 -40.23 -18.17 -9.29
CA ARG A 496 -40.78 -16.82 -9.48
C ARG A 496 -41.00 -16.55 -10.98
N LYS A 497 -42.13 -17.02 -11.52
CA LYS A 497 -42.81 -16.26 -12.57
C LYS A 497 -43.34 -15.01 -11.88
N ARG A 498 -42.84 -13.84 -12.29
CA ARG A 498 -43.46 -12.56 -11.93
C ARG A 498 -44.90 -12.61 -12.45
N ASP A 499 -45.85 -12.61 -11.54
CA ASP A 499 -47.25 -12.45 -11.91
C ASP A 499 -47.42 -11.08 -12.55
N ARG A 500 -48.08 -11.06 -13.71
CA ARG A 500 -48.04 -9.94 -14.67
C ARG A 500 -49.38 -9.18 -14.68
N SER A 501 -50.05 -9.13 -13.54
CA SER A 501 -51.43 -8.66 -13.42
C SER A 501 -51.72 -7.92 -12.11
N ASP A 502 -50.78 -7.09 -11.64
CA ASP A 502 -51.12 -6.06 -10.64
C ASP A 502 -50.73 -4.68 -11.16
N THR A 503 -51.67 -4.11 -11.92
CA THR A 503 -51.63 -2.73 -12.41
C THR A 503 -52.25 -1.84 -11.35
N GLY A 504 -51.47 -1.53 -10.31
CA GLY A 504 -51.88 -0.55 -9.30
C GLY A 504 -51.19 -0.72 -7.95
N ARG A 505 -50.25 0.19 -7.63
CA ARG A 505 -49.63 0.40 -6.30
C ARG A 505 -48.73 -0.72 -5.73
N SER A 506 -47.45 -0.62 -6.05
CA SER A 506 -46.35 -0.86 -5.09
C SER A 506 -45.18 0.05 -5.47
N SER A 507 -45.15 1.26 -4.91
CA SER A 507 -44.00 2.15 -5.03
C SER A 507 -42.81 1.49 -4.33
N THR A 508 -41.79 1.07 -5.06
CA THR A 508 -40.54 0.56 -4.45
C THR A 508 -39.96 1.62 -3.52
N GLN A 509 -39.98 1.36 -2.21
CA GLN A 509 -39.43 2.26 -1.20
C GLN A 509 -37.92 2.40 -1.38
N GLN A 510 -37.42 3.64 -1.33
CA GLN A 510 -36.00 3.94 -1.53
C GLN A 510 -35.16 3.59 -0.30
N TRP A 511 -35.63 3.94 0.89
CA TRP A 511 -35.09 3.44 2.15
C TRP A 511 -35.70 2.08 2.47
N LYS A 512 -34.87 1.07 2.69
CA LYS A 512 -35.31 -0.31 2.98
C LYS A 512 -35.23 -0.70 4.45
N LYS A 513 -34.61 0.13 5.29
CA LYS A 513 -34.53 0.00 6.75
C LYS A 513 -33.93 1.28 7.33
N ARG A 514 -34.15 1.50 8.63
CA ARG A 514 -33.31 2.38 9.44
C ARG A 514 -32.07 1.59 9.86
N SER A 515 -30.90 2.07 9.48
CA SER A 515 -29.63 1.43 9.83
C SER A 515 -29.40 1.43 11.34
N ILE A 516 -28.98 0.29 11.90
CA ILE A 516 -28.64 0.14 13.32
C ILE A 516 -27.54 1.11 13.80
N PHE A 517 -26.71 1.64 12.89
CA PHE A 517 -25.69 2.62 13.26
C PHE A 517 -26.29 3.93 13.81
N PHE A 518 -27.54 4.27 13.49
CA PHE A 518 -28.26 5.40 14.09
C PHE A 518 -28.66 5.17 15.57
N GLU A 519 -28.35 4.01 16.15
CA GLU A 519 -28.39 3.82 17.61
C GLU A 519 -27.14 4.36 18.33
N LEU A 520 -26.07 4.64 17.58
CA LEU A 520 -24.88 5.29 18.12
C LEU A 520 -25.15 6.81 18.22
N PRO A 521 -24.90 7.43 19.38
CA PRO A 521 -25.34 8.80 19.67
C PRO A 521 -24.67 9.86 18.77
N TYR A 522 -23.49 9.57 18.24
CA TYR A 522 -22.73 10.48 17.38
C TYR A 522 -22.96 10.25 15.87
N TRP A 523 -23.64 9.17 15.47
CA TRP A 523 -23.73 8.79 14.04
C TRP A 523 -24.53 9.78 13.19
N GLU A 524 -25.53 10.43 13.79
CA GLU A 524 -26.34 11.45 13.14
C GLU A 524 -25.51 12.68 12.74
N VAL A 525 -24.49 13.03 13.52
CA VAL A 525 -23.69 14.23 13.31
C VAL A 525 -22.41 13.98 12.51
N THR A 526 -22.08 12.72 12.22
CA THR A 526 -20.95 12.33 11.37
C THR A 526 -21.15 12.76 9.92
N MET A 527 -20.19 13.46 9.32
CA MET A 527 -20.27 13.91 7.92
C MET A 527 -20.25 12.75 6.91
N LEU A 528 -19.33 11.80 7.11
CA LEU A 528 -19.10 10.65 6.23
C LEU A 528 -19.45 9.35 6.96
N ARG A 529 -20.55 8.71 6.57
CA ARG A 529 -21.07 7.48 7.23
C ARG A 529 -20.67 6.20 6.49
N HIS A 530 -20.78 6.23 5.16
CA HIS A 530 -20.52 5.08 4.30
C HIS A 530 -19.65 5.53 3.12
N ASN A 531 -18.53 4.85 2.91
CA ASN A 531 -17.57 5.20 1.85
C ASN A 531 -17.96 4.62 0.51
N LEU A 532 -17.67 5.36 -0.55
CA LEU A 532 -17.69 4.89 -1.92
C LEU A 532 -16.44 4.07 -2.21
N ASP A 533 -16.64 2.86 -2.70
CA ASP A 533 -15.55 1.94 -3.00
C ASP A 533 -14.88 2.29 -4.33
N VAL A 534 -13.80 3.07 -4.24
CA VAL A 534 -12.98 3.48 -5.39
C VAL A 534 -12.51 2.27 -6.20
N MET A 535 -12.23 1.11 -5.58
CA MET A 535 -11.68 -0.06 -6.29
C MET A 535 -12.72 -0.64 -7.23
N HIS A 536 -13.92 -0.84 -6.72
CA HIS A 536 -15.02 -1.37 -7.52
C HIS A 536 -15.54 -0.34 -8.52
N ILE A 537 -15.53 0.95 -8.19
CA ILE A 537 -15.87 2.04 -9.12
C ILE A 537 -14.87 2.07 -10.28
N GLU A 538 -13.57 2.17 -10.00
CA GLU A 538 -12.51 2.20 -11.02
C GLU A 538 -12.55 0.95 -11.89
N LYS A 539 -12.67 -0.23 -11.29
CA LYS A 539 -12.82 -1.49 -12.04
C LYS A 539 -14.04 -1.45 -12.97
N ASN A 540 -15.18 -0.93 -12.51
CA ASN A 540 -16.38 -0.84 -13.34
C ASN A 540 -16.16 0.11 -14.53
N VAL A 541 -15.50 1.25 -14.31
CA VAL A 541 -15.16 2.21 -15.35
C VAL A 541 -14.20 1.60 -16.36
N PHE A 542 -13.15 0.93 -15.90
CA PHE A 542 -12.22 0.18 -16.75
C PHE A 542 -12.96 -0.85 -17.60
N ASP A 543 -13.79 -1.71 -16.99
CA ASP A 543 -14.56 -2.72 -17.70
C ASP A 543 -15.45 -2.05 -18.76
N ASN A 544 -16.15 -0.97 -18.40
CA ASN A 544 -17.02 -0.24 -19.33
C ASN A 544 -16.24 0.35 -20.50
N LEU A 545 -15.06 0.96 -20.26
CA LEU A 545 -14.19 1.50 -21.29
C LEU A 545 -13.65 0.37 -22.18
N ALA A 546 -12.85 -0.54 -21.63
CA ALA A 546 -12.13 -1.57 -22.37
C ALA A 546 -13.08 -2.42 -23.24
N TYR A 547 -14.21 -2.87 -22.69
CA TYR A 547 -15.15 -3.71 -23.44
C TYR A 547 -15.97 -2.93 -24.48
N THR A 548 -16.15 -1.62 -24.31
CA THR A 548 -16.80 -0.77 -25.32
C THR A 548 -15.83 -0.43 -26.45
N LEU A 549 -14.56 -0.12 -26.15
CA LEU A 549 -13.53 0.11 -27.17
C LEU A 549 -13.27 -1.13 -28.02
N LEU A 550 -13.23 -2.32 -27.40
CA LEU A 550 -13.01 -3.60 -28.08
C LEU A 550 -14.26 -4.14 -28.80
N ASP A 551 -15.42 -3.50 -28.64
CA ASP A 551 -16.72 -3.98 -29.15
C ASP A 551 -16.99 -5.44 -28.74
N ASP A 552 -16.88 -5.72 -27.44
CA ASP A 552 -17.17 -7.04 -26.90
C ASP A 552 -18.67 -7.33 -26.94
N LYS A 553 -19.04 -8.44 -27.59
CA LYS A 553 -20.45 -8.82 -27.83
C LYS A 553 -21.32 -8.88 -26.58
N ASN A 554 -20.75 -9.17 -25.41
CA ASN A 554 -21.50 -9.39 -24.18
C ASN A 554 -21.40 -8.23 -23.20
N LYS A 555 -20.26 -7.52 -23.19
CA LYS A 555 -19.93 -6.52 -22.17
C LYS A 555 -19.90 -5.09 -22.68
N SER A 556 -19.85 -4.87 -24.00
CA SER A 556 -19.89 -3.52 -24.58
C SER A 556 -21.12 -2.75 -24.12
N LYS A 557 -20.91 -1.47 -23.78
CA LYS A 557 -22.00 -0.53 -23.51
C LYS A 557 -22.62 -0.01 -24.79
N ASP A 558 -21.94 -0.18 -25.91
CA ASP A 558 -22.45 0.13 -27.22
C ASP A 558 -22.92 -1.14 -27.93
N ASN A 559 -24.25 -1.29 -28.04
CA ASN A 559 -24.90 -2.44 -28.66
C ASN A 559 -26.24 -2.00 -29.26
N LEU A 560 -26.90 -2.88 -30.02
CA LEU A 560 -28.17 -2.57 -30.69
C LEU A 560 -29.22 -1.93 -29.77
N ASN A 561 -29.34 -2.39 -28.51
CA ASN A 561 -30.30 -1.79 -27.58
C ASN A 561 -29.90 -0.36 -27.20
N ALA A 562 -28.61 -0.10 -26.95
CA ALA A 562 -28.12 1.25 -26.70
C ALA A 562 -28.37 2.18 -27.89
N ARG A 563 -28.20 1.67 -29.12
CA ARG A 563 -28.46 2.40 -30.38
C ARG A 563 -29.94 2.72 -30.58
N ARG A 564 -30.83 1.78 -30.24
CA ARG A 564 -32.29 2.02 -30.22
C ARG A 564 -32.68 3.02 -29.12
N ASP A 565 -32.03 2.98 -27.96
CA ASP A 565 -32.24 3.97 -26.90
C ASP A 565 -31.83 5.38 -27.36
N LEU A 566 -30.76 5.54 -28.15
CA LEU A 566 -30.41 6.84 -28.76
C LEU A 566 -31.53 7.37 -29.67
N ARG A 567 -32.09 6.49 -30.51
CA ARG A 567 -33.22 6.82 -31.40
C ARG A 567 -34.47 7.22 -30.61
N GLU A 568 -34.81 6.48 -29.56
CA GLU A 568 -35.94 6.78 -28.67
C GLU A 568 -35.77 8.12 -27.93
N LEU A 569 -34.53 8.46 -27.54
CA LEU A 569 -34.21 9.71 -26.88
C LEU A 569 -34.11 10.90 -27.84
N GLY A 570 -34.11 10.67 -29.16
CA GLY A 570 -33.99 11.73 -30.16
C GLY A 570 -32.60 12.38 -30.21
N ILE A 571 -31.54 11.68 -29.79
CA ILE A 571 -30.17 12.22 -29.72
C ILE A 571 -29.21 11.43 -30.63
N ARG A 572 -28.19 12.11 -31.17
CA ARG A 572 -27.13 11.51 -32.01
C ARG A 572 -27.67 10.65 -33.14
N SER A 573 -28.40 11.27 -34.07
CA SER A 573 -29.04 10.61 -35.21
C SER A 573 -28.06 9.90 -36.14
N ASP A 574 -26.82 10.36 -36.19
CA ASP A 574 -25.68 9.74 -36.87
C ASP A 574 -25.35 8.34 -36.33
N LEU A 575 -25.71 8.05 -35.08
CA LEU A 575 -25.45 6.77 -34.43
C LEU A 575 -26.66 5.83 -34.44
N TRP A 576 -27.79 6.19 -35.05
CA TRP A 576 -28.99 5.35 -35.02
C TRP A 576 -28.81 4.06 -35.84
N PRO A 577 -29.46 2.95 -35.45
CA PRO A 577 -29.52 1.76 -36.31
C PRO A 577 -30.39 2.05 -37.52
N ASP A 578 -30.15 1.37 -38.64
CA ASP A 578 -31.03 1.35 -39.81
C ASP A 578 -32.28 0.49 -39.57
N ASP A 579 -33.18 0.42 -40.54
CA ASP A 579 -34.42 -0.37 -40.44
C ASP A 579 -34.17 -1.90 -40.44
N ASN A 580 -32.95 -2.33 -40.74
CA ASN A 580 -32.49 -3.72 -40.68
C ASN A 580 -31.68 -4.01 -39.41
N ASP A 581 -31.73 -3.13 -38.39
CA ASP A 581 -30.99 -3.22 -37.13
C ASP A 581 -29.44 -3.22 -37.27
N LYS A 582 -28.91 -2.70 -38.38
CA LYS A 582 -27.46 -2.49 -38.55
C LYS A 582 -27.08 -1.07 -38.15
N TYR A 583 -25.92 -0.89 -37.53
CA TYR A 583 -25.40 0.42 -37.13
C TYR A 583 -23.90 0.51 -37.40
N GLN A 584 -23.41 1.74 -37.62
CA GLN A 584 -22.00 2.01 -37.86
C GLN A 584 -21.20 2.06 -36.55
N ALA A 585 -19.92 1.71 -36.64
CA ALA A 585 -18.98 1.84 -35.53
C ALA A 585 -18.90 3.31 -35.09
N ALA A 586 -18.93 3.55 -33.77
CA ALA A 586 -18.78 4.91 -33.24
C ALA A 586 -17.31 5.35 -33.24
N CYS A 587 -17.09 6.65 -33.04
CA CYS A 587 -15.75 7.26 -32.97
C CYS A 587 -14.86 6.68 -31.86
N PHE A 588 -15.44 6.06 -30.84
CA PHE A 588 -14.73 5.40 -29.74
C PHE A 588 -14.47 3.90 -29.98
N SER A 589 -14.98 3.30 -31.06
CA SER A 589 -14.78 1.87 -31.33
C SER A 589 -13.45 1.63 -32.03
N LEU A 590 -12.60 0.77 -31.49
CA LEU A 590 -11.34 0.39 -32.14
C LEU A 590 -11.62 -0.45 -33.39
N ASN A 591 -10.92 -0.14 -34.49
CA ASN A 591 -10.88 -1.02 -35.64
C ASN A 591 -10.05 -2.28 -35.34
N ASN A 592 -10.05 -3.27 -36.23
CA ASN A 592 -9.34 -4.54 -35.99
C ASN A 592 -7.84 -4.37 -35.70
N HIS A 593 -7.17 -3.46 -36.43
CA HIS A 593 -5.76 -3.16 -36.20
C HIS A 593 -5.51 -2.48 -34.85
N GLY A 594 -6.38 -1.54 -34.47
CA GLY A 594 -6.34 -0.87 -33.17
C GLY A 594 -6.61 -1.84 -32.02
N LYS A 595 -7.52 -2.81 -32.18
CA LYS A 595 -7.74 -3.89 -31.19
C LYS A 595 -6.48 -4.73 -31.02
N ASP A 596 -5.86 -5.14 -32.13
CA ASP A 596 -4.66 -5.98 -32.10
C ASP A 596 -3.48 -5.23 -31.46
N THR A 597 -3.33 -3.94 -31.75
CA THR A 597 -2.32 -3.04 -31.16
C THR A 597 -2.53 -2.83 -29.66
N PHE A 598 -3.74 -2.43 -29.26
CA PHE A 598 -4.12 -2.23 -27.85
C PHE A 598 -3.84 -3.48 -27.01
N LEU A 599 -4.24 -4.66 -27.51
CA LEU A 599 -4.03 -5.92 -26.82
C LEU A 599 -2.56 -6.35 -26.82
N SER A 600 -1.82 -6.09 -27.89
CA SER A 600 -0.39 -6.41 -27.97
C SER A 600 0.45 -5.61 -26.98
N VAL A 601 0.11 -4.35 -26.72
CA VAL A 601 0.75 -3.56 -25.63
C VAL A 601 0.55 -4.26 -24.29
N LEU A 602 -0.68 -4.65 -23.96
CA LEU A 602 -1.01 -5.33 -22.70
C LEU A 602 -0.44 -6.76 -22.63
N GLN A 603 -0.27 -7.45 -23.75
CA GLN A 603 0.28 -8.79 -23.81
C GLN A 603 1.79 -8.82 -23.60
N ASN A 604 2.50 -7.82 -24.15
CA ASN A 604 3.96 -7.77 -24.20
C ASN A 604 4.59 -7.02 -23.02
N VAL A 605 3.80 -6.29 -22.22
CA VAL A 605 4.32 -5.57 -21.06
C VAL A 605 4.93 -6.52 -20.03
N LYS A 606 6.17 -6.23 -19.61
CA LYS A 606 6.82 -6.88 -18.46
C LYS A 606 6.81 -5.91 -17.29
N LEU A 607 6.13 -6.28 -16.22
CA LEU A 607 6.02 -5.44 -15.02
C LEU A 607 7.08 -5.82 -13.98
N PRO A 608 7.44 -4.91 -13.06
CA PRO A 608 8.32 -5.24 -11.95
C PRO A 608 7.80 -6.36 -11.07
N ASP A 609 8.74 -7.15 -10.52
CA ASP A 609 8.41 -8.25 -9.63
C ASP A 609 7.54 -7.79 -8.44
N GLY A 610 6.38 -8.41 -8.30
CA GLY A 610 5.42 -8.10 -7.24
C GLY A 610 4.55 -6.87 -7.49
N TYR A 611 4.53 -6.28 -8.70
CA TYR A 611 3.73 -5.09 -9.01
C TYR A 611 2.26 -5.38 -9.36
N ALA A 612 2.00 -6.28 -10.29
CA ALA A 612 0.66 -6.76 -10.67
C ALA A 612 0.67 -8.27 -10.94
N SER A 613 -0.47 -8.84 -11.32
CA SER A 613 -0.48 -10.22 -11.84
C SER A 613 0.07 -10.28 -13.28
N ASN A 614 0.22 -11.48 -13.84
CA ASN A 614 0.69 -11.64 -15.21
C ASN A 614 -0.41 -11.24 -16.21
N ILE A 615 -0.49 -9.95 -16.55
CA ILE A 615 -1.50 -9.38 -17.46
C ILE A 615 -1.52 -10.10 -18.81
N SER A 616 -0.37 -10.55 -19.32
CA SER A 616 -0.26 -11.31 -20.57
C SER A 616 -1.17 -12.54 -20.60
N SER A 617 -1.39 -13.20 -19.45
CA SER A 617 -2.28 -14.36 -19.35
C SER A 617 -3.78 -14.03 -19.43
N CYS A 618 -4.13 -12.74 -19.37
CA CYS A 618 -5.49 -12.23 -19.45
C CYS A 618 -5.86 -11.70 -20.85
N VAL A 619 -4.91 -11.74 -21.79
CA VAL A 619 -5.05 -11.16 -23.13
C VAL A 619 -5.09 -12.26 -24.19
N ASP A 620 -6.11 -12.22 -25.04
CA ASP A 620 -6.22 -13.04 -26.25
C ASP A 620 -6.26 -12.11 -27.46
N VAL A 621 -5.10 -11.91 -28.12
CA VAL A 621 -4.97 -11.03 -29.29
C VAL A 621 -5.73 -11.63 -30.48
N SER A 622 -5.57 -12.92 -30.75
CA SER A 622 -6.24 -13.61 -31.88
C SER A 622 -7.76 -13.57 -31.76
N GLY A 623 -8.28 -13.76 -30.53
CA GLY A 623 -9.70 -13.65 -30.23
C GLY A 623 -10.19 -12.24 -29.94
N ARG A 624 -9.29 -11.25 -29.89
CA ARG A 624 -9.51 -9.83 -29.55
C ARG A 624 -10.25 -9.62 -28.23
N LYS A 625 -9.85 -10.34 -27.18
CA LYS A 625 -10.56 -10.42 -25.90
C LYS A 625 -9.66 -10.16 -24.70
N LEU A 626 -10.29 -9.61 -23.66
CA LEU A 626 -9.73 -9.49 -22.32
C LEU A 626 -10.57 -10.28 -21.31
N ALA A 627 -9.93 -11.18 -20.57
CA ALA A 627 -10.59 -11.99 -19.55
C ALA A 627 -9.66 -12.30 -18.37
N GLY A 628 -10.23 -12.39 -17.16
CA GLY A 628 -9.49 -12.84 -15.97
C GLY A 628 -8.72 -11.76 -15.20
N LEU A 629 -8.83 -10.48 -15.59
CA LEU A 629 -8.24 -9.36 -14.84
C LEU A 629 -8.88 -9.21 -13.45
N LYS A 630 -8.05 -9.04 -12.42
CA LYS A 630 -8.49 -8.69 -11.07
C LYS A 630 -8.57 -7.17 -10.92
N SER A 631 -9.26 -6.70 -9.88
CA SER A 631 -9.42 -5.27 -9.60
C SER A 631 -8.09 -4.51 -9.50
N HIS A 632 -7.02 -5.14 -9.00
CA HIS A 632 -5.69 -4.52 -8.96
C HIS A 632 -5.06 -4.43 -10.35
N ASP A 633 -5.26 -5.45 -11.21
CA ASP A 633 -4.73 -5.39 -12.57
C ASP A 633 -5.42 -4.27 -13.36
N CYS A 634 -6.73 -4.10 -13.17
CA CYS A 634 -7.48 -2.97 -13.73
C CYS A 634 -6.93 -1.62 -13.25
N HIS A 635 -6.62 -1.47 -11.96
CA HIS A 635 -6.00 -0.25 -11.42
C HIS A 635 -4.63 0.03 -12.05
N VAL A 636 -3.77 -0.99 -12.18
CA VAL A 636 -2.45 -0.82 -12.84
C VAL A 636 -2.63 -0.41 -14.29
N ILE A 637 -3.58 -1.01 -15.00
CA ILE A 637 -3.85 -0.65 -16.40
C ILE A 637 -4.39 0.78 -16.47
N MET A 638 -5.45 1.12 -15.74
CA MET A 638 -6.04 2.47 -15.73
C MET A 638 -5.01 3.54 -15.39
N ARG A 639 -4.18 3.27 -14.39
CA ARG A 639 -3.18 4.23 -13.91
C ARG A 639 -2.03 4.40 -14.88
N ASP A 640 -1.47 3.32 -15.41
CA ASP A 640 -0.15 3.35 -16.05
C ASP A 640 -0.17 2.96 -17.53
N LEU A 641 -1.03 2.03 -17.95
CA LEU A 641 -0.94 1.38 -19.26
C LEU A 641 -2.05 1.78 -20.25
N PHE A 642 -3.22 2.22 -19.76
CA PHE A 642 -4.39 2.43 -20.62
C PHE A 642 -4.13 3.58 -21.60
N SER A 643 -3.61 4.71 -21.11
CA SER A 643 -3.24 5.86 -21.95
C SER A 643 -2.18 5.51 -22.99
N VAL A 644 -1.22 4.66 -22.62
CA VAL A 644 -0.20 4.14 -23.54
C VAL A 644 -0.84 3.24 -24.60
N ALA A 645 -1.71 2.33 -24.19
CA ALA A 645 -2.33 1.35 -25.08
C ALA A 645 -3.32 1.95 -26.09
N VAL A 646 -3.92 3.11 -25.79
CA VAL A 646 -4.85 3.81 -26.70
C VAL A 646 -4.19 4.91 -27.53
N ARG A 647 -2.89 5.16 -27.34
CA ARG A 647 -2.16 6.23 -28.03
C ARG A 647 -2.28 6.06 -29.55
N ASN A 648 -2.72 7.12 -30.23
CA ASN A 648 -2.93 7.17 -31.70
C ASN A 648 -3.92 6.14 -32.27
N LEU A 649 -4.78 5.53 -31.45
CA LEU A 649 -5.78 4.54 -31.92
C LEU A 649 -7.20 5.11 -32.10
N LEU A 650 -7.49 6.26 -31.49
CA LEU A 650 -8.80 6.90 -31.46
C LEU A 650 -8.67 8.40 -31.81
N PRO A 651 -9.75 9.08 -32.22
CA PRO A 651 -9.75 10.52 -32.42
C PRO A 651 -9.21 11.28 -31.20
N THR A 652 -8.52 12.39 -31.44
CA THR A 652 -7.80 13.16 -30.40
C THR A 652 -8.70 13.48 -29.20
N ASP A 653 -9.91 14.01 -29.43
CA ASP A 653 -10.82 14.39 -28.34
C ASP A 653 -11.26 13.20 -27.46
N VAL A 654 -11.45 12.03 -28.08
CA VAL A 654 -11.80 10.78 -27.37
C VAL A 654 -10.61 10.30 -26.57
N THR A 655 -9.42 10.30 -27.16
CA THR A 655 -8.16 9.91 -26.51
C THR A 655 -7.87 10.80 -25.31
N LEU A 656 -7.96 12.13 -25.45
CA LEU A 656 -7.76 13.08 -24.36
C LEU A 656 -8.74 12.86 -23.22
N THR A 657 -10.02 12.64 -23.53
CA THR A 657 -11.05 12.35 -22.51
C THR A 657 -10.73 11.06 -21.74
N ILE A 658 -10.25 10.02 -22.43
CA ILE A 658 -9.82 8.76 -21.80
C ILE A 658 -8.56 8.96 -20.94
N VAL A 659 -7.60 9.75 -21.42
CA VAL A 659 -6.38 10.06 -20.65
C VAL A 659 -6.72 10.86 -19.39
N GLU A 660 -7.65 11.81 -19.46
CA GLU A 660 -8.12 12.60 -18.32
C GLU A 660 -8.76 11.72 -17.23
N ILE A 661 -9.61 10.75 -17.61
CA ILE A 661 -10.21 9.84 -16.63
C ILE A 661 -9.18 8.89 -16.01
N CYS A 662 -8.19 8.42 -16.78
CA CYS A 662 -7.06 7.64 -16.27
C CYS A 662 -6.21 8.45 -15.28
N GLN A 663 -5.93 9.71 -15.62
CA GLN A 663 -5.21 10.63 -14.75
C GLN A 663 -5.99 10.94 -13.47
N PHE A 664 -7.32 11.07 -13.54
CA PHE A 664 -8.14 11.25 -12.36
C PHE A 664 -7.97 10.10 -11.36
N PHE A 665 -8.06 8.83 -11.81
CA PHE A 665 -7.88 7.68 -10.94
C PHE A 665 -6.45 7.56 -10.39
N ARG A 666 -5.45 8.00 -11.17
CA ARG A 666 -4.05 8.11 -10.70
C ARG A 666 -3.93 9.13 -9.56
N ASP A 667 -4.43 10.34 -9.77
CA ASP A 667 -4.25 11.48 -8.87
C ASP A 667 -5.06 11.28 -7.57
N ILE A 668 -6.32 10.82 -7.65
CA ILE A 668 -7.17 10.57 -6.46
C ILE A 668 -6.66 9.41 -5.58
N SER A 669 -5.91 8.47 -6.17
CA SER A 669 -5.36 7.29 -5.48
C SER A 669 -3.99 7.55 -4.84
N ALA A 670 -3.48 8.78 -4.88
CA ALA A 670 -2.20 9.13 -4.29
C ALA A 670 -2.20 8.93 -2.76
N LYS A 671 -1.01 8.64 -2.21
CA LYS A 671 -0.82 8.47 -0.75
C LYS A 671 -0.91 9.80 0.01
N VAL A 672 -0.64 10.90 -0.68
CA VAL A 672 -0.69 12.27 -0.14
C VAL A 672 -1.55 13.07 -1.11
N LEU A 673 -2.54 13.78 -0.57
CA LEU A 673 -3.44 14.62 -1.36
C LEU A 673 -3.34 16.07 -0.88
N ASP A 674 -3.32 16.98 -1.83
CA ASP A 674 -3.41 18.42 -1.59
C ASP A 674 -4.87 18.87 -1.77
N ILE A 675 -5.39 19.70 -0.85
CA ILE A 675 -6.80 20.10 -0.87
C ILE A 675 -7.09 20.98 -2.09
N ASP A 676 -6.18 21.90 -2.43
CA ASP A 676 -6.34 22.80 -3.57
C ASP A 676 -6.24 22.02 -4.89
N GLU A 677 -5.39 20.98 -4.94
CA GLU A 677 -5.36 20.07 -6.10
C GLU A 677 -6.63 19.23 -6.20
N LEU A 678 -7.25 18.83 -5.08
CA LEU A 678 -8.54 18.11 -5.08
C LEU A 678 -9.69 18.98 -5.61
N ASP A 679 -9.71 20.27 -5.32
CA ASP A 679 -10.67 21.23 -5.89
C ASP A 679 -10.53 21.30 -7.42
N ARG A 680 -9.30 21.50 -7.91
CA ARG A 680 -9.02 21.49 -9.36
C ARG A 680 -9.35 20.14 -10.00
N LEU A 681 -9.11 19.05 -9.28
CA LEU A 681 -9.45 17.70 -9.75
C LEU A 681 -10.96 17.52 -9.86
N GLN A 682 -11.74 18.10 -8.96
CA GLN A 682 -13.20 18.09 -9.00
C GLN A 682 -13.74 18.83 -10.23
N ASP A 683 -13.22 20.02 -10.51
CA ASP A 683 -13.65 20.78 -11.68
C ASP A 683 -13.33 20.03 -12.98
N ARG A 684 -12.11 19.48 -13.06
CA ARG A 684 -11.65 18.70 -14.22
C ARG A 684 -12.52 17.47 -14.45
N ILE A 685 -12.82 16.69 -13.40
CA ILE A 685 -13.58 15.44 -13.58
C ILE A 685 -15.02 15.69 -14.01
N VAL A 686 -15.65 16.78 -13.54
CA VAL A 686 -16.99 17.16 -14.01
C VAL A 686 -16.97 17.45 -15.51
N VAL A 687 -15.97 18.20 -15.99
CA VAL A 687 -15.79 18.49 -17.43
C VAL A 687 -15.52 17.20 -18.21
N THR A 688 -14.63 16.33 -17.73
CA THR A 688 -14.32 15.04 -18.37
C THR A 688 -15.57 14.16 -18.46
N LEU A 689 -16.39 14.05 -17.40
CA LEU A 689 -17.65 13.30 -17.45
C LEU A 689 -18.65 13.89 -18.47
N CYS A 690 -18.71 15.23 -18.59
CA CYS A 690 -19.52 15.87 -19.62
C CYS A 690 -19.03 15.55 -21.04
N ARG A 691 -17.70 15.58 -21.27
CA ARG A 691 -17.12 15.17 -22.57
C ARG A 691 -17.41 13.70 -22.86
N MET A 692 -17.32 12.83 -21.86
CA MET A 692 -17.71 11.43 -22.01
C MET A 692 -19.18 11.30 -22.43
N GLU A 693 -20.11 12.10 -21.88
CA GLU A 693 -21.53 12.04 -22.29
C GLU A 693 -21.73 12.37 -23.78
N MET A 694 -20.93 13.28 -24.32
CA MET A 694 -20.95 13.64 -25.74
C MET A 694 -20.54 12.46 -26.63
N PHE A 695 -19.56 11.66 -26.20
CA PHE A 695 -19.04 10.53 -27.00
C PHE A 695 -19.78 9.21 -26.76
N PHE A 696 -19.97 8.81 -25.50
CA PHE A 696 -20.46 7.48 -25.14
C PHE A 696 -22.00 7.42 -25.04
N PRO A 697 -22.62 6.25 -25.32
CA PRO A 697 -24.06 6.09 -25.20
C PRO A 697 -24.54 6.18 -23.74
N PRO A 698 -25.81 6.56 -23.47
CA PRO A 698 -26.34 6.67 -22.11
C PRO A 698 -26.20 5.39 -21.26
N SER A 699 -26.20 4.22 -21.89
CA SER A 699 -25.96 2.91 -21.27
C SER A 699 -24.59 2.79 -20.57
N PHE A 700 -23.62 3.63 -20.96
CA PHE A 700 -22.29 3.71 -20.35
C PHE A 700 -22.36 4.28 -18.92
N PHE A 701 -23.21 5.28 -18.71
CA PHE A 701 -23.33 6.05 -17.46
C PHE A 701 -24.15 5.28 -16.42
N THR A 702 -23.60 4.17 -15.95
CA THR A 702 -24.14 3.45 -14.80
C THR A 702 -23.96 4.28 -13.52
N VAL A 703 -24.63 3.89 -12.43
CA VAL A 703 -24.42 4.53 -11.12
C VAL A 703 -22.93 4.57 -10.74
N MET A 704 -22.15 3.53 -11.06
CA MET A 704 -20.72 3.50 -10.76
C MET A 704 -19.94 4.59 -11.47
N VAL A 705 -20.29 4.92 -12.71
CA VAL A 705 -19.66 6.03 -13.45
C VAL A 705 -20.07 7.37 -12.86
N HIS A 706 -21.33 7.49 -12.43
CA HIS A 706 -21.81 8.71 -11.78
C HIS A 706 -21.15 8.96 -10.42
N LEU A 707 -20.86 7.91 -9.64
CA LEU A 707 -20.21 8.05 -8.33
C LEU A 707 -18.83 8.72 -8.38
N ILE A 708 -18.17 8.74 -9.55
CA ILE A 708 -16.88 9.39 -9.75
C ILE A 708 -16.94 10.88 -9.36
N VAL A 709 -18.05 11.56 -9.64
CA VAL A 709 -18.22 13.00 -9.36
C VAL A 709 -18.19 13.32 -7.86
N HIS A 710 -18.33 12.32 -6.99
CA HIS A 710 -18.35 12.48 -5.53
C HIS A 710 -17.03 12.08 -4.86
N LEU A 711 -16.07 11.50 -5.61
CA LEU A 711 -14.87 10.90 -5.01
C LEU A 711 -13.88 11.92 -4.44
N THR A 712 -13.79 13.12 -5.03
CA THR A 712 -12.91 14.19 -4.53
C THR A 712 -13.40 14.71 -3.18
N GLU A 713 -14.71 14.97 -3.06
CA GLU A 713 -15.35 15.42 -1.83
C GLU A 713 -15.21 14.35 -0.74
N GLU A 714 -15.42 13.08 -1.09
CA GLU A 714 -15.20 12.00 -0.15
C GLU A 714 -13.73 11.88 0.29
N ALA A 715 -12.77 12.16 -0.59
CA ALA A 715 -11.35 12.20 -0.24
C ALA A 715 -11.01 13.38 0.68
N LYS A 716 -11.63 14.56 0.51
CA LYS A 716 -11.49 15.68 1.44
C LYS A 716 -12.05 15.34 2.83
N LEU A 717 -13.17 14.64 2.88
CA LEU A 717 -13.81 14.23 4.13
C LEU A 717 -13.06 13.10 4.83
N GLY A 718 -12.80 11.99 4.13
CA GLY A 718 -12.26 10.75 4.69
C GLY A 718 -10.74 10.61 4.61
N GLY A 719 -10.05 11.53 3.94
CA GLY A 719 -8.61 11.46 3.68
C GLY A 719 -8.26 10.49 2.53
N PRO A 720 -6.96 10.16 2.37
CA PRO A 720 -6.46 9.40 1.23
C PRO A 720 -7.16 8.04 1.04
N VAL A 721 -7.46 7.71 -0.23
CA VAL A 721 -8.12 6.45 -0.63
C VAL A 721 -7.42 5.19 -0.07
N PRO A 722 -6.08 5.13 0.09
CA PRO A 722 -5.39 3.99 0.70
C PRO A 722 -5.99 3.43 2.00
N PHE A 723 -6.58 4.28 2.84
CA PHE A 723 -7.18 3.91 4.12
C PHE A 723 -8.62 3.41 4.02
N ARG A 724 -9.17 3.44 2.81
CA ARG A 724 -10.57 3.21 2.49
C ARG A 724 -10.74 2.19 1.34
N TRP A 725 -9.64 1.58 0.89
CA TRP A 725 -9.66 0.51 -0.12
C TRP A 725 -10.28 -0.79 0.39
N MET A 726 -10.96 -1.50 -0.50
CA MET A 726 -11.35 -2.90 -0.31
C MET A 726 -10.23 -3.92 -0.60
N TYR A 727 -9.10 -3.52 -1.21
CA TYR A 727 -7.99 -4.45 -1.48
C TYR A 727 -7.47 -5.21 -0.25
N PRO A 728 -7.20 -4.56 0.90
CA PRO A 728 -6.73 -5.28 2.09
C PRO A 728 -7.79 -6.23 2.65
N ILE A 729 -9.07 -5.85 2.54
CA ILE A 729 -10.21 -6.65 3.01
C ILE A 729 -10.35 -7.89 2.14
N GLU A 730 -10.44 -7.76 0.82
CA GLU A 730 -10.56 -8.90 -0.09
C GLU A 730 -9.39 -9.89 0.02
N ARG A 731 -8.16 -9.40 0.25
CA ARG A 731 -7.00 -10.27 0.54
C ARG A 731 -7.20 -11.05 1.84
N THR A 732 -7.73 -10.41 2.88
CA THR A 732 -8.06 -11.04 4.16
C THR A 732 -9.14 -12.11 3.98
N LEU A 733 -10.17 -11.85 3.18
CA LEU A 733 -11.17 -12.86 2.81
C LEU A 733 -10.53 -14.04 2.06
N GLY A 734 -9.52 -13.76 1.22
CA GLY A 734 -8.69 -14.78 0.59
C GLY A 734 -7.95 -15.68 1.59
N TYR A 735 -7.39 -15.11 2.66
CA TYR A 735 -6.79 -15.89 3.75
C TYR A 735 -7.84 -16.72 4.50
N PHE A 736 -9.01 -16.16 4.79
CA PHE A 736 -10.10 -16.91 5.43
C PHE A 736 -10.56 -18.12 4.62
N LYS A 737 -10.59 -18.03 3.28
CA LYS A 737 -10.84 -19.20 2.43
C LYS A 737 -9.80 -20.31 2.68
N SER A 738 -8.53 -19.96 2.86
CA SER A 738 -7.47 -20.93 3.15
C SER A 738 -7.56 -21.54 4.56
N TYR A 739 -8.30 -20.93 5.48
CA TYR A 739 -8.53 -21.45 6.84
C TYR A 739 -9.58 -22.55 6.90
N VAL A 740 -10.40 -22.71 5.85
CA VAL A 740 -11.48 -23.69 5.81
C VAL A 740 -10.91 -25.10 5.59
N ARG A 741 -10.51 -25.76 6.69
CA ARG A 741 -10.04 -27.16 6.70
C ARG A 741 -11.20 -28.16 6.83
N ASN A 742 -12.23 -27.82 7.60
CA ASN A 742 -13.44 -28.63 7.73
C ASN A 742 -14.61 -27.98 6.99
N ARG A 743 -14.95 -28.54 5.81
CA ARG A 743 -16.04 -28.01 4.97
C ARG A 743 -17.44 -28.15 5.59
N ALA A 744 -17.63 -29.02 6.58
CA ALA A 744 -18.92 -29.15 7.27
C ALA A 744 -19.18 -28.01 8.27
N LYS A 745 -18.13 -27.30 8.71
CA LYS A 745 -18.19 -26.18 9.66
C LYS A 745 -17.21 -25.08 9.23
N PRO A 746 -17.48 -24.38 8.11
CA PRO A 746 -16.54 -23.41 7.56
C PRO A 746 -16.29 -22.23 8.51
N GLU A 747 -17.34 -21.66 9.13
CA GLU A 747 -17.20 -20.52 10.05
C GLU A 747 -16.38 -20.89 11.27
N GLY A 748 -16.62 -22.08 11.85
CA GLY A 748 -15.82 -22.58 12.97
C GLY A 748 -14.35 -22.76 12.60
N SER A 749 -14.06 -23.26 11.39
CA SER A 749 -12.67 -23.41 10.92
C SER A 749 -11.97 -22.06 10.77
N ILE A 750 -12.68 -21.06 10.23
CA ILE A 750 -12.16 -19.68 10.10
C ILE A 750 -11.87 -19.09 11.48
N CYS A 751 -12.81 -19.21 12.43
CA CYS A 751 -12.66 -18.61 13.76
C CYS A 751 -11.51 -19.23 14.56
N GLU A 752 -11.36 -20.56 14.56
CA GLU A 752 -10.27 -21.23 15.27
C GLU A 752 -8.90 -20.87 14.70
N GLN A 753 -8.78 -20.78 13.37
CA GLN A 753 -7.52 -20.40 12.74
C GLN A 753 -7.24 -18.90 12.90
N TYR A 754 -8.27 -18.04 12.86
CA TYR A 754 -8.10 -16.62 13.14
C TYR A 754 -7.62 -16.39 14.58
N LEU A 755 -8.19 -17.07 15.59
CA LEU A 755 -7.70 -16.99 16.98
C LEU A 755 -6.22 -17.39 17.09
N ALA A 756 -5.83 -18.47 16.41
CA ALA A 756 -4.44 -18.92 16.35
C ALA A 756 -3.52 -17.83 15.77
N ASP A 757 -3.96 -17.22 14.67
CA ASP A 757 -3.24 -16.15 13.99
C ASP A 757 -3.19 -14.85 14.81
N GLU A 758 -4.26 -14.49 15.52
CA GLU A 758 -4.32 -13.34 16.44
C GLU A 758 -3.35 -13.54 17.61
N CYS A 759 -3.35 -14.73 18.23
CA CYS A 759 -2.41 -15.08 19.31
C CYS A 759 -0.96 -14.93 18.87
N ILE A 760 -0.63 -15.55 17.74
CA ILE A 760 0.75 -15.55 17.26
C ILE A 760 1.17 -14.18 16.77
N THR A 761 0.28 -13.42 16.15
CA THR A 761 0.58 -12.03 15.79
C THR A 761 0.88 -11.22 17.04
N PHE A 762 0.14 -11.39 18.13
CA PHE A 762 0.45 -10.70 19.37
C PHE A 762 1.80 -11.13 19.97
N CYS A 763 2.02 -12.43 20.15
CA CYS A 763 3.25 -12.95 20.75
C CYS A 763 4.50 -12.65 19.91
N SER A 764 4.37 -12.62 18.58
CA SER A 764 5.44 -12.30 17.62
C SER A 764 6.08 -10.94 17.85
N MET A 765 5.42 -9.99 18.52
CA MET A 765 6.00 -8.68 18.82
C MET A 765 7.08 -8.74 19.92
N TYR A 766 7.16 -9.86 20.65
CA TYR A 766 8.06 -10.06 21.79
C TYR A 766 9.12 -11.13 21.52
N LEU A 767 8.94 -11.95 20.48
CA LEU A 767 9.88 -12.99 20.09
C LEU A 767 10.96 -12.38 19.18
N ASN A 768 12.13 -12.09 19.74
CA ASN A 768 13.25 -11.47 19.00
C ASN A 768 14.27 -12.50 18.49
N ASP A 769 14.24 -13.72 19.03
CA ASP A 769 15.22 -14.77 18.74
C ASP A 769 14.82 -15.68 17.56
N ILE A 770 13.60 -15.49 17.01
CA ILE A 770 13.09 -16.26 15.89
C ILE A 770 12.51 -15.35 14.80
N GLU A 771 12.42 -15.86 13.56
CA GLU A 771 11.71 -15.17 12.48
C GLU A 771 10.21 -15.07 12.82
N THR A 772 9.66 -13.86 12.84
CA THR A 772 8.26 -13.59 13.14
C THR A 772 7.54 -12.92 11.99
N ARG A 773 6.22 -12.70 12.11
CA ARG A 773 5.45 -11.95 11.10
C ARG A 773 5.94 -10.51 10.93
N PHE A 774 6.62 -9.93 11.93
CA PHE A 774 7.15 -8.57 11.88
C PHE A 774 8.62 -8.51 11.48
N THR A 775 9.41 -9.53 11.82
CA THR A 775 10.85 -9.60 11.48
C THR A 775 11.13 -10.35 10.18
N ARG A 776 10.15 -11.09 9.64
CA ARG A 776 10.24 -11.73 8.34
C ARG A 776 10.55 -10.70 7.27
N THR A 777 11.67 -10.91 6.60
CA THR A 777 12.10 -10.04 5.51
C THR A 777 11.06 -10.04 4.40
N GLY A 778 10.78 -8.84 3.88
CA GLY A 778 9.82 -8.64 2.81
C GLY A 778 10.24 -9.33 1.51
N ARG A 779 9.42 -9.19 0.46
CA ARG A 779 9.78 -9.73 -0.87
C ARG A 779 11.10 -9.13 -1.40
N VAL A 780 11.37 -7.90 -0.99
CA VAL A 780 12.63 -7.19 -1.16
C VAL A 780 13.21 -7.01 0.23
N ASP A 781 14.44 -7.47 0.39
CA ASP A 781 15.20 -7.33 1.62
C ASP A 781 16.41 -6.46 1.30
N ASP A 782 16.36 -5.21 1.72
CA ASP A 782 17.41 -4.21 1.54
C ASP A 782 18.19 -3.94 2.84
N GLN A 783 18.00 -4.76 3.88
CA GLN A 783 18.77 -4.63 5.11
C GLN A 783 20.22 -5.09 4.89
N PRO A 784 21.21 -4.27 5.27
CA PRO A 784 22.63 -4.64 5.16
C PRO A 784 22.96 -5.79 6.14
N LEU A 785 23.90 -6.66 5.76
CA LEU A 785 24.18 -7.93 6.46
C LEU A 785 25.02 -7.79 7.74
N ALA A 786 25.70 -6.67 7.98
CA ALA A 786 26.44 -6.35 9.21
C ALA A 786 27.01 -4.92 9.16
N ASP A 787 27.30 -4.33 10.32
CA ASP A 787 28.19 -3.18 10.45
C ASP A 787 29.57 -3.54 9.88
N THR A 788 29.95 -2.94 8.75
CA THR A 788 31.34 -2.99 8.29
C THR A 788 32.20 -2.35 9.37
N ASN A 789 33.19 -3.09 9.89
CA ASN A 789 34.17 -2.63 10.88
C ASN A 789 34.59 -1.17 10.61
N ILE A 790 33.95 -0.23 11.31
CA ILE A 790 34.21 1.19 11.17
C ILE A 790 35.60 1.39 11.77
N ARG A 791 36.55 1.90 10.98
CA ARG A 791 37.78 2.43 11.55
C ARG A 791 37.39 3.52 12.56
N PRO A 792 37.88 3.48 13.81
CA PRO A 792 37.73 4.62 14.69
C PRO A 792 38.28 5.85 13.93
N HIS A 793 37.47 6.89 13.72
CA HIS A 793 37.81 8.14 13.04
C HIS A 793 37.70 8.23 11.49
N SER A 794 37.06 7.29 10.77
CA SER A 794 36.77 7.43 9.32
C SER A 794 35.38 8.00 9.05
N GLU A 795 35.27 8.99 8.15
CA GLU A 795 34.02 9.61 7.70
C GLU A 795 33.49 8.94 6.41
N LEU A 796 34.32 8.18 5.69
CA LEU A 796 33.93 7.51 4.44
C LEU A 796 32.71 6.58 4.56
N PRO A 797 32.53 5.78 5.63
CA PRO A 797 31.32 4.99 5.83
C PRO A 797 30.05 5.83 6.03
N LEU A 798 30.16 7.11 6.45
CA LEU A 798 29.04 8.04 6.55
C LEU A 798 28.70 8.66 5.18
N VAL A 799 29.69 8.81 4.30
CA VAL A 799 29.55 9.36 2.94
C VAL A 799 29.07 8.30 1.94
N PHE A 800 29.60 7.07 2.07
CA PHE A 800 29.19 5.89 1.31
C PHE A 800 28.64 4.78 2.23
N PRO A 801 27.50 5.02 2.88
CA PRO A 801 26.84 4.04 3.71
C PRO A 801 26.44 2.80 2.90
N ASN A 802 26.66 1.62 3.49
CA ASN A 802 26.24 0.33 2.94
C ASN A 802 24.72 0.22 2.96
N HIS A 803 24.08 0.70 1.88
CA HIS A 803 22.64 0.63 1.69
C HIS A 803 22.28 -0.50 0.76
N GLY A 804 21.48 -1.46 1.23
CA GLY A 804 20.95 -2.52 0.39
C GLY A 804 21.64 -3.86 0.56
N ARG A 805 21.18 -4.85 -0.23
CA ARG A 805 21.60 -6.25 -0.10
C ARG A 805 21.79 -6.90 -1.47
N PHE A 806 22.93 -7.57 -1.65
CA PHE A 806 23.20 -8.39 -2.83
C PHE A 806 22.33 -9.65 -2.88
N VAL A 807 21.95 -10.06 -4.10
CA VAL A 807 21.13 -11.26 -4.32
C VAL A 807 21.84 -12.26 -5.22
N GLY A 808 22.29 -13.37 -4.63
CA GLY A 808 23.04 -14.44 -5.30
C GLY A 808 24.51 -14.44 -4.89
N ALA A 809 25.28 -15.37 -5.45
CA ALA A 809 26.73 -15.42 -5.23
C ALA A 809 27.43 -14.33 -6.06
N GLY A 810 28.42 -13.66 -5.46
CA GLY A 810 29.25 -12.69 -6.17
C GLY A 810 30.31 -13.38 -7.02
N GLN A 811 30.58 -12.83 -8.20
CA GLN A 811 31.66 -13.28 -9.08
C GLN A 811 32.83 -12.31 -8.97
N VAL A 812 34.02 -12.83 -8.63
CA VAL A 812 35.25 -12.03 -8.62
C VAL A 812 35.69 -11.78 -10.06
N CYS A 813 35.96 -10.53 -10.40
CA CYS A 813 36.48 -10.12 -11.70
C CYS A 813 37.50 -8.99 -11.54
N SER A 814 38.38 -8.82 -12.52
CA SER A 814 39.35 -7.72 -12.56
C SER A 814 38.86 -6.65 -13.54
N LEU A 815 38.82 -5.40 -13.13
CA LEU A 815 38.47 -4.27 -14.00
C LEU A 815 39.64 -3.91 -14.90
N ASN A 816 39.35 -3.56 -16.15
CA ASN A 816 40.36 -2.95 -17.01
C ASN A 816 40.67 -1.51 -16.55
N HIS A 817 41.78 -0.95 -17.04
CA HIS A 817 42.24 0.39 -16.64
C HIS A 817 41.17 1.49 -16.82
N ILE A 818 40.44 1.45 -17.93
CA ILE A 818 39.42 2.45 -18.29
C ILE A 818 38.22 2.35 -17.33
N GLU A 819 37.70 1.14 -17.14
CA GLU A 819 36.57 0.88 -16.23
C GLU A 819 36.93 1.26 -14.79
N ARG A 820 38.15 0.93 -14.34
CA ARG A 820 38.63 1.31 -13.02
C ARG A 820 38.69 2.83 -12.85
N GLN A 821 39.22 3.55 -13.85
CA GLN A 821 39.32 5.01 -13.81
C GLN A 821 37.94 5.68 -13.83
N GLN A 822 37.02 5.22 -14.68
CA GLN A 822 35.65 5.73 -14.76
C GLN A 822 34.86 5.49 -13.46
N ALA A 823 34.92 4.26 -12.93
CA ALA A 823 34.24 3.90 -11.69
C ALA A 823 34.80 4.70 -10.50
N HIS A 824 36.13 4.84 -10.41
CA HIS A 824 36.77 5.64 -9.37
C HIS A 824 36.43 7.13 -9.47
N ARG A 825 36.48 7.70 -10.69
CA ARG A 825 36.09 9.09 -10.95
C ARG A 825 34.67 9.37 -10.45
N HIS A 826 33.72 8.48 -10.73
CA HIS A 826 32.34 8.64 -10.27
C HIS A 826 32.24 8.65 -8.73
N VAL A 827 33.01 7.81 -8.03
CA VAL A 827 33.11 7.84 -6.56
C VAL A 827 33.66 9.17 -6.07
N LEU A 828 34.74 9.68 -6.68
CA LEU A 828 35.35 10.96 -6.28
C LEU A 828 34.39 12.13 -6.44
N ILE A 829 33.66 12.21 -7.56
CA ILE A 829 32.71 13.30 -7.83
C ILE A 829 31.55 13.29 -6.83
N ASN A 830 31.07 12.11 -6.44
CA ASN A 830 29.96 11.98 -5.49
C ASN A 830 30.42 11.97 -4.01
N CYS A 831 31.72 12.11 -3.74
CA CYS A 831 32.25 12.18 -2.38
C CYS A 831 32.17 13.63 -1.85
N GLN A 832 31.37 13.87 -0.81
CA GLN A 832 31.22 15.20 -0.20
C GLN A 832 32.50 15.69 0.50
N LEU A 833 33.35 14.78 0.99
CA LEU A 833 34.63 15.14 1.61
C LEU A 833 35.58 15.87 0.64
N LEU A 834 35.40 15.65 -0.66
CA LEU A 834 36.23 16.27 -1.69
C LEU A 834 35.65 17.59 -2.21
N ASP A 835 34.49 18.07 -1.73
CA ASP A 835 33.91 19.36 -2.17
C ASP A 835 34.91 20.54 -2.06
N PRO A 836 35.60 20.76 -0.92
CA PRO A 836 36.56 21.86 -0.81
C PRO A 836 37.77 21.69 -1.74
N LEU A 837 38.18 20.44 -1.99
CA LEU A 837 39.31 20.11 -2.85
C LEU A 837 38.96 20.27 -4.33
N ARG A 838 37.72 19.94 -4.72
CA ARG A 838 37.18 20.19 -6.06
C ARG A 838 37.17 21.67 -6.38
N GLU A 839 36.67 22.50 -5.46
CA GLU A 839 36.68 23.96 -5.63
C GLU A 839 38.11 24.52 -5.71
N LYS A 840 39.05 24.00 -4.91
CA LYS A 840 40.47 24.36 -5.02
C LYS A 840 41.04 24.01 -6.39
N TYR A 841 40.78 22.79 -6.89
CA TYR A 841 41.27 22.36 -8.20
C TYR A 841 40.66 23.17 -9.35
N LYS A 842 39.36 23.46 -9.28
CA LYS A 842 38.65 24.32 -10.23
C LYS A 842 39.26 25.72 -10.30
N ASN A 843 39.62 26.31 -9.16
CA ASN A 843 40.31 27.59 -9.09
C ASN A 843 41.74 27.53 -9.66
N GLU A 844 42.47 26.43 -9.46
CA GLU A 844 43.79 26.22 -10.08
C GLU A 844 43.69 26.15 -11.61
N LEU A 845 42.68 25.45 -12.16
CA LEU A 845 42.42 25.39 -13.60
C LEU A 845 42.06 26.76 -14.17
N LEU A 846 41.18 27.52 -13.50
CA LEU A 846 40.83 28.89 -13.87
C LEU A 846 42.07 29.81 -13.91
N THR A 847 43.00 29.65 -12.96
CA THR A 847 44.21 30.48 -12.87
C THR A 847 45.22 30.14 -13.96
N LYS A 848 45.46 28.84 -14.22
CA LYS A 848 46.35 28.35 -15.29
C LYS A 848 45.88 28.81 -16.68
N GLN A 849 44.57 28.92 -16.89
CA GLN A 849 43.99 29.33 -18.17
C GLN A 849 44.08 30.84 -18.43
N SER A 850 44.21 31.70 -17.40
CA SER A 850 44.41 33.15 -17.61
C SER A 850 45.69 33.50 -18.39
N HIS A 851 46.64 32.57 -18.46
CA HIS A 851 47.91 32.69 -19.17
C HIS A 851 47.91 32.07 -20.59
N GLN A 852 46.82 31.42 -21.04
CA GLN A 852 46.69 30.83 -22.37
C GLN A 852 45.54 31.49 -23.16
N SER A 853 45.76 31.79 -24.45
CA SER A 853 44.89 32.64 -25.27
C SER A 853 43.57 32.02 -25.74
N ASN A 854 43.07 30.95 -25.12
CA ASN A 854 41.80 30.31 -25.47
C ASN A 854 40.81 30.35 -24.28
N ARG A 855 39.70 31.08 -24.44
CA ARG A 855 38.56 31.06 -23.51
C ARG A 855 37.84 29.71 -23.60
N HIS A 856 38.16 28.78 -22.71
CA HIS A 856 37.37 27.57 -22.49
C HIS A 856 36.11 27.92 -21.67
N ARG A 857 34.99 27.26 -21.96
CA ARG A 857 33.71 27.50 -21.28
C ARG A 857 33.75 26.87 -19.89
N ALA A 858 32.89 27.30 -18.97
CA ALA A 858 32.81 26.73 -17.62
C ALA A 858 32.53 25.21 -17.62
N ILE A 859 31.88 24.68 -18.66
CA ILE A 859 31.65 23.23 -18.84
C ILE A 859 32.95 22.50 -19.23
N ASP A 860 33.83 23.14 -19.99
CA ASP A 860 35.11 22.54 -20.39
C ASP A 860 36.03 22.40 -19.17
N ILE A 861 36.01 23.40 -18.27
CA ILE A 861 36.74 23.37 -17.00
C ILE A 861 36.17 22.28 -16.08
N ASP A 862 34.84 22.17 -15.98
CA ASP A 862 34.19 21.13 -15.19
C ASP A 862 34.48 19.72 -15.74
N ARG A 863 34.50 19.57 -17.07
CA ARG A 863 34.87 18.33 -17.75
C ARG A 863 36.34 17.96 -17.53
N GLU A 864 37.25 18.92 -17.65
CA GLU A 864 38.69 18.75 -17.40
C GLU A 864 38.95 18.38 -15.93
N MET A 865 38.30 19.09 -15.01
CA MET A 865 38.31 18.77 -13.58
C MET A 865 37.85 17.34 -13.35
N HIS A 866 36.68 16.96 -13.87
CA HIS A 866 36.14 15.62 -13.68
C HIS A 866 37.04 14.52 -14.25
N LEU A 867 37.64 14.74 -15.43
CA LEU A 867 38.51 13.75 -16.07
C LEU A 867 39.82 13.51 -15.30
N ASP A 868 40.41 14.56 -14.72
CA ASP A 868 41.77 14.50 -14.16
C ASP A 868 41.85 14.60 -12.62
N ILE A 869 40.71 14.72 -11.93
CA ILE A 869 40.64 14.84 -10.46
C ILE A 869 41.40 13.73 -9.73
N ALA A 870 41.37 12.49 -10.23
CA ALA A 870 42.05 11.37 -9.60
C ALA A 870 43.58 11.53 -9.62
N ASN A 871 44.13 11.98 -10.75
CA ASN A 871 45.57 12.21 -10.90
C ASN A 871 46.01 13.43 -10.09
N TRP A 872 45.23 14.52 -10.14
CA TRP A 872 45.48 15.72 -9.36
C TRP A 872 45.50 15.41 -7.85
N LEU A 873 44.50 14.66 -7.36
CA LEU A 873 44.41 14.28 -5.95
C LEU A 873 45.62 13.44 -5.53
N LYS A 874 45.99 12.46 -6.36
CA LYS A 874 47.18 11.62 -6.12
C LYS A 874 48.46 12.47 -6.04
N GLN A 875 48.68 13.37 -7.00
CA GLN A 875 49.85 14.24 -7.02
C GLN A 875 49.94 15.15 -5.79
N LYS A 876 48.81 15.72 -5.36
CA LYS A 876 48.73 16.60 -4.18
C LYS A 876 48.97 15.87 -2.86
N VAL A 877 48.54 14.62 -2.76
CA VAL A 877 48.82 13.76 -1.60
C VAL A 877 50.29 13.33 -1.57
N GLU A 878 50.87 12.95 -2.70
CA GLU A 878 52.28 12.54 -2.81
C GLU A 878 53.27 13.70 -2.53
N SER A 879 52.91 14.92 -2.95
CA SER A 879 53.70 16.14 -2.71
C SER A 879 53.49 16.77 -1.33
N ASN A 880 52.55 16.25 -0.53
CA ASN A 880 52.17 16.75 0.80
C ASN A 880 51.78 18.25 0.79
N GLU A 881 51.16 18.72 -0.30
CA GLU A 881 50.77 20.13 -0.53
C GLU A 881 49.38 20.49 0.04
N LEU A 882 48.75 19.57 0.77
CA LEU A 882 47.43 19.76 1.40
C LEU A 882 47.59 19.77 2.92
N ASP A 883 47.08 20.81 3.58
CA ASP A 883 46.99 20.85 5.04
C ASP A 883 45.85 19.92 5.51
N GLY A 884 46.12 19.07 6.50
CA GLY A 884 45.09 18.21 7.12
C GLY A 884 44.74 16.93 6.35
N ILE A 885 45.67 16.32 5.60
CA ILE A 885 45.44 15.04 4.89
C ILE A 885 45.04 13.94 5.88
N THR A 886 43.78 13.54 5.83
CA THR A 886 43.22 12.40 6.57
C THR A 886 43.55 11.08 5.86
N ASP A 887 43.47 9.96 6.59
CA ASP A 887 43.64 8.62 6.02
C ASP A 887 42.59 8.31 4.94
N ASP A 888 41.41 8.91 5.06
CA ASP A 888 40.33 8.80 4.09
C ASP A 888 40.70 9.44 2.73
N ILE A 889 41.33 10.62 2.75
CA ILE A 889 41.81 11.30 1.53
C ILE A 889 42.95 10.49 0.89
N ARG A 890 43.86 9.91 1.68
CA ARG A 890 44.92 9.02 1.16
C ARG A 890 44.32 7.79 0.47
N CYS A 891 43.29 7.19 1.07
CA CYS A 891 42.60 6.03 0.51
C CYS A 891 41.90 6.37 -0.83
N LEU A 892 41.21 7.51 -0.89
CA LEU A 892 40.59 8.01 -2.13
C LEU A 892 41.64 8.33 -3.20
N ALA A 893 42.78 8.92 -2.85
CA ALA A 893 43.85 9.24 -3.80
C ALA A 893 44.51 7.99 -4.44
N LEU A 894 44.53 6.87 -3.72
CA LEU A 894 45.07 5.61 -4.20
C LEU A 894 44.16 4.92 -5.25
N GLY A 895 42.84 5.06 -5.08
CA GLY A 895 41.83 4.41 -5.91
C GLY A 895 41.42 3.02 -5.42
N PRO A 896 40.41 2.39 -6.08
CA PRO A 896 39.91 1.08 -5.70
C PRO A 896 40.84 -0.06 -6.16
N SER A 897 40.73 -1.21 -5.50
CA SER A 897 41.35 -2.47 -5.95
C SER A 897 40.91 -2.80 -7.38
N ASP A 898 41.80 -3.45 -8.14
CA ASP A 898 41.50 -3.96 -9.48
C ASP A 898 40.47 -5.10 -9.43
N LYS A 899 40.39 -5.83 -8.31
CA LYS A 899 39.44 -6.91 -8.08
C LYS A 899 38.13 -6.37 -7.52
N VAL A 900 37.05 -6.64 -8.24
CA VAL A 900 35.69 -6.25 -7.85
C VAL A 900 34.76 -7.45 -7.83
N LEU A 901 33.73 -7.38 -6.99
CA LEU A 901 32.67 -8.38 -6.95
C LEU A 901 31.50 -7.92 -7.83
N LYS A 902 31.14 -8.73 -8.83
CA LYS A 902 29.96 -8.53 -9.66
C LYS A 902 28.80 -9.37 -9.17
N TYR A 903 27.60 -8.79 -9.23
CA TYR A 903 26.35 -9.43 -8.86
C TYR A 903 25.30 -9.24 -9.96
N THR A 904 24.33 -10.16 -9.99
CA THR A 904 23.25 -10.14 -10.98
C THR A 904 21.97 -9.44 -10.49
N ALA A 905 21.92 -9.08 -9.21
CA ALA A 905 20.81 -8.34 -8.62
C ALA A 905 21.19 -7.68 -7.29
N TYR A 906 20.50 -6.59 -6.97
CA TYR A 906 20.69 -5.80 -5.76
C TYR A 906 19.35 -5.27 -5.25
N ASN A 907 19.11 -5.38 -3.95
CA ASN A 907 17.93 -4.82 -3.30
C ASN A 907 18.32 -3.51 -2.63
N ILE A 908 17.65 -2.41 -2.97
CA ILE A 908 17.85 -1.10 -2.35
C ILE A 908 16.59 -0.25 -2.55
N ASN A 909 16.30 0.69 -1.64
CA ASN A 909 15.17 1.61 -1.72
C ASN A 909 13.82 0.86 -1.86
N GLY A 910 13.68 -0.30 -1.21
CA GLY A 910 12.49 -1.17 -1.33
C GLY A 910 12.28 -1.80 -2.71
N CYS A 911 13.25 -1.69 -3.62
CA CYS A 911 13.22 -2.22 -4.98
C CYS A 911 14.28 -3.32 -5.17
N LYS A 912 13.93 -4.36 -5.95
CA LYS A 912 14.87 -5.41 -6.38
C LYS A 912 15.34 -5.11 -7.80
N PHE A 913 16.53 -4.55 -7.95
CA PHE A 913 17.15 -4.32 -9.25
C PHE A 913 17.79 -5.60 -9.78
N ARG A 914 17.68 -5.86 -11.07
CA ARG A 914 18.27 -7.01 -11.75
C ARG A 914 19.00 -6.55 -13.01
N THR A 915 20.12 -7.19 -13.30
CA THR A 915 20.82 -6.99 -14.58
C THR A 915 19.95 -7.46 -15.74
N THR A 916 20.04 -6.82 -16.90
CA THR A 916 19.34 -7.22 -18.14
C THR A 916 19.57 -8.68 -18.50
N GLU A 917 20.78 -9.21 -18.31
CA GLU A 917 21.12 -10.62 -18.55
C GLU A 917 20.24 -11.58 -17.72
N ARG A 918 20.19 -11.35 -16.40
CA ARG A 918 19.34 -12.14 -15.47
C ARG A 918 17.85 -12.02 -15.81
N GLU A 919 17.43 -10.87 -16.31
CA GLU A 919 16.03 -10.60 -16.65
C GLU A 919 15.58 -11.25 -17.96
N ALA A 920 16.49 -11.52 -18.91
CA ALA A 920 16.16 -11.97 -20.26
C ALA A 920 15.16 -13.15 -20.30
N ASN A 921 15.33 -14.11 -19.37
CA ASN A 921 14.49 -15.32 -19.27
C ASN A 921 13.28 -15.18 -18.32
N LEU A 922 13.06 -14.00 -17.75
CA LEU A 922 11.97 -13.73 -16.81
C LEU A 922 10.79 -13.00 -17.49
N LYS A 923 9.60 -13.18 -16.89
CA LYS A 923 8.37 -12.49 -17.28
C LYS A 923 8.20 -11.12 -16.61
N THR A 924 9.18 -10.69 -15.81
CA THR A 924 9.16 -9.45 -15.03
C THR A 924 10.32 -8.56 -15.41
N GLN A 925 10.14 -7.24 -15.37
CA GLN A 925 11.19 -6.27 -15.65
C GLN A 925 11.64 -5.49 -14.42
N ASN A 926 12.93 -5.60 -14.09
CA ASN A 926 13.55 -5.02 -12.90
C ASN A 926 14.91 -4.37 -13.21
N SER A 927 15.25 -4.21 -14.48
CA SER A 927 16.49 -3.60 -14.97
C SER A 927 16.37 -2.11 -15.26
N GLY A 928 15.17 -1.55 -15.34
CA GLY A 928 15.01 -0.13 -15.64
C GLY A 928 15.43 0.77 -14.48
N VAL A 929 16.28 1.74 -14.80
CA VAL A 929 16.88 2.69 -13.86
C VAL A 929 16.58 4.12 -14.28
N TYR A 930 16.24 4.94 -13.30
CA TYR A 930 16.04 6.38 -13.42
C TYR A 930 16.90 7.11 -12.41
N VAL A 931 17.54 8.20 -12.85
CA VAL A 931 18.27 9.15 -12.00
C VAL A 931 17.93 10.56 -12.45
N ALA A 932 17.71 11.46 -11.49
CA ALA A 932 17.59 12.90 -11.76
C ALA A 932 18.86 13.58 -11.24
N ALA A 933 19.66 14.14 -12.13
CA ALA A 933 20.94 14.77 -11.79
C ALA A 933 20.92 16.26 -12.14
N GLU A 934 21.62 17.08 -11.36
CA GLU A 934 21.84 18.49 -11.66
C GLU A 934 22.91 18.62 -12.75
N THR A 935 22.50 19.09 -13.92
CA THR A 935 23.36 19.22 -15.09
C THR A 935 23.44 20.70 -15.49
N MET A 936 24.66 21.19 -15.71
CA MET A 936 24.89 22.52 -16.27
C MET A 936 24.73 22.49 -17.79
N SER A 937 23.86 23.33 -18.34
CA SER A 937 23.64 23.47 -19.79
C SER A 937 23.64 24.93 -20.21
N TYR A 938 23.97 25.20 -21.48
CA TYR A 938 23.88 26.55 -22.08
C TYR A 938 22.60 26.68 -22.88
N ALA A 939 21.96 27.85 -22.86
CA ALA A 939 20.75 28.08 -23.66
C ALA A 939 21.04 28.08 -25.18
N SER A 940 22.29 28.33 -25.58
CA SER A 940 22.75 28.17 -26.96
C SER A 940 24.27 28.06 -27.02
N SER A 941 24.82 27.69 -28.18
CA SER A 941 26.26 27.68 -28.43
C SER A 941 26.92 29.06 -28.32
N ARG A 942 26.15 30.15 -28.22
CA ARG A 942 26.63 31.54 -28.09
C ARG A 942 26.43 32.12 -26.68
N ASP A 943 25.78 31.39 -25.77
CA ASP A 943 25.51 31.84 -24.41
C ASP A 943 26.75 31.62 -23.52
N PRO A 944 27.31 32.68 -22.89
CA PRO A 944 28.43 32.53 -21.97
C PRO A 944 28.03 32.05 -20.57
N ASN A 945 26.73 32.04 -20.23
CA ASN A 945 26.26 31.77 -18.88
C ASN A 945 25.56 30.40 -18.80
N PRO A 946 26.18 29.38 -18.18
CA PRO A 946 25.53 28.10 -17.99
C PRO A 946 24.42 28.20 -16.94
N ARG A 947 23.29 27.52 -17.18
CA ARG A 947 22.22 27.32 -16.20
C ARG A 947 22.28 25.89 -15.68
N THR A 948 22.17 25.73 -14.38
CA THR A 948 22.03 24.42 -13.75
C THR A 948 20.56 24.03 -13.72
N GLY A 949 20.22 22.88 -14.30
CA GLY A 949 18.88 22.32 -14.28
C GLY A 949 18.91 20.84 -13.91
N ILE A 950 17.83 20.32 -13.34
CA ILE A 950 17.74 18.89 -13.04
C ILE A 950 17.30 18.15 -14.29
N VAL A 951 18.17 17.31 -14.84
CA VAL A 951 17.93 16.53 -16.05
C VAL A 951 17.61 15.07 -15.67
N PRO A 952 16.52 14.49 -16.23
CA PRO A 952 16.19 13.09 -16.04
C PRO A 952 17.01 12.17 -16.98
N TYR A 953 17.64 11.14 -16.41
CA TYR A 953 18.36 10.10 -17.14
C TYR A 953 17.65 8.76 -16.97
N TYR A 954 17.43 8.07 -18.10
CA TYR A 954 16.79 6.76 -18.17
C TYR A 954 17.74 5.73 -18.78
N GLY A 955 17.88 4.58 -18.13
CA GLY A 955 18.76 3.52 -18.60
C GLY A 955 18.35 2.13 -18.15
N ASN A 956 19.15 1.15 -18.55
CA ASN A 956 19.01 -0.25 -18.19
C ASN A 956 20.24 -0.71 -17.41
N LEU A 957 20.03 -1.35 -16.26
CA LEU A 957 21.08 -1.93 -15.43
C LEU A 957 21.72 -3.14 -16.13
N THR A 958 23.01 -3.04 -16.45
CA THR A 958 23.78 -4.12 -17.05
C THR A 958 24.59 -4.87 -16.00
N GLU A 959 25.18 -4.18 -15.03
CA GLU A 959 26.03 -4.81 -14.00
C GLU A 959 25.84 -4.15 -12.63
N VAL A 960 25.89 -4.96 -11.57
CA VAL A 960 26.03 -4.50 -10.18
C VAL A 960 27.44 -4.81 -9.71
N MET A 961 28.16 -3.81 -9.23
CA MET A 961 29.56 -3.93 -8.82
C MET A 961 29.75 -3.45 -7.39
N GLU A 962 30.49 -4.22 -6.58
CA GLU A 962 31.04 -3.78 -5.30
C GLU A 962 32.52 -3.43 -5.51
N LEU A 963 32.83 -2.13 -5.45
CA LEU A 963 34.21 -1.63 -5.42
C LEU A 963 34.78 -1.78 -4.01
N ASN A 964 35.99 -2.30 -3.92
CA ASN A 964 36.70 -2.49 -2.68
C ASN A 964 37.90 -1.56 -2.59
N TYR A 965 37.91 -0.65 -1.62
CA TYR A 965 39.07 0.19 -1.31
C TYR A 965 39.91 -0.49 -0.24
N TYR A 966 40.47 -1.65 -0.59
CA TYR A 966 41.37 -2.44 0.26
C TYR A 966 40.78 -2.75 1.66
N GLU A 967 39.49 -3.08 1.73
CA GLU A 967 38.64 -3.26 2.92
C GLU A 967 38.61 -2.08 3.92
N VAL A 968 39.00 -0.88 3.51
CA VAL A 968 38.76 0.34 4.30
C VAL A 968 37.28 0.68 4.24
N PHE A 969 36.73 0.74 3.02
CA PHE A 969 35.30 0.90 2.76
C PHE A 969 34.95 0.27 1.40
N LYS A 970 33.66 0.10 1.17
CA LYS A 970 33.12 -0.50 -0.06
C LYS A 970 32.08 0.42 -0.66
N VAL A 971 32.00 0.44 -1.99
CA VAL A 971 31.02 1.26 -2.71
C VAL A 971 30.30 0.39 -3.73
N VAL A 972 28.97 0.45 -3.72
CA VAL A 972 28.14 -0.28 -4.69
C VAL A 972 27.77 0.63 -5.84
N LEU A 973 28.21 0.26 -7.04
CA LEU A 973 27.91 0.95 -8.29
C LEU A 973 27.00 0.12 -9.18
N PHE A 974 26.09 0.81 -9.86
CA PHE A 974 25.33 0.26 -10.97
C PHE A 974 25.96 0.75 -12.28
N LYS A 975 26.27 -0.20 -13.16
CA LYS A 975 26.64 0.08 -14.55
C LYS A 975 25.37 0.03 -15.39
N CYS A 976 25.08 1.10 -16.10
CA CYS A 976 23.86 1.29 -16.87
C CYS A 976 24.18 1.59 -18.33
N THR A 977 23.32 1.11 -19.23
CA THR A 977 23.22 1.61 -20.61
C THR A 977 22.14 2.68 -20.64
N TRP A 978 22.55 3.93 -20.83
CA TRP A 978 21.67 5.10 -20.87
C TRP A 978 21.11 5.31 -22.27
N ALA A 979 19.90 5.90 -22.35
CA ALA A 979 19.24 6.17 -23.62
C ALA A 979 19.92 7.27 -24.46
N ASP A 980 20.49 8.30 -23.81
CA ASP A 980 20.90 9.56 -24.46
C ASP A 980 22.32 10.04 -24.11
N THR A 981 23.17 9.16 -23.56
CA THR A 981 24.55 9.54 -23.18
C THR A 981 25.56 8.43 -23.44
N GLN A 982 26.74 8.79 -23.95
CA GLN A 982 27.83 7.83 -24.23
C GLN A 982 29.00 7.87 -23.22
N ASP A 983 29.08 8.87 -22.33
CA ASP A 983 30.36 9.16 -21.65
C ASP A 983 30.48 8.61 -20.21
N GLU A 984 29.38 8.37 -19.47
CA GLU A 984 29.45 7.89 -18.06
C GLU A 984 28.44 6.77 -17.76
N PRO A 985 28.89 5.50 -17.60
CA PRO A 985 27.99 4.37 -17.42
C PRO A 985 27.65 4.08 -15.94
N TYR A 986 28.26 4.75 -14.97
CA TYR A 986 28.13 4.40 -13.55
C TYR A 986 27.24 5.37 -12.77
N ILE A 987 26.47 4.82 -11.83
CA ILE A 987 25.79 5.57 -10.77
C ILE A 987 26.00 4.87 -9.42
N LEU A 988 25.85 5.61 -8.31
CA LEU A 988 25.72 4.98 -7.00
C LEU A 988 24.39 4.21 -6.93
N ALA A 989 24.41 3.00 -6.37
CA ALA A 989 23.17 2.22 -6.21
C ALA A 989 22.09 2.98 -5.42
N SER A 990 22.49 3.81 -4.46
CA SER A 990 21.60 4.67 -3.64
C SER A 990 20.85 5.73 -4.44
N GLN A 991 21.39 6.17 -5.58
CA GLN A 991 20.76 7.15 -6.47
C GLN A 991 19.69 6.52 -7.36
N ALA A 992 19.73 5.20 -7.55
CA ALA A 992 18.85 4.51 -8.48
C ALA A 992 17.39 4.49 -8.01
N LYS A 993 16.49 4.92 -8.90
CA LYS A 993 15.06 4.67 -8.81
C LYS A 993 14.62 3.70 -9.90
N MET A 994 13.58 2.92 -9.63
CA MET A 994 13.10 1.90 -10.56
C MET A 994 12.07 2.45 -11.54
N VAL A 995 12.31 2.20 -12.81
CA VAL A 995 11.32 2.37 -13.90
C VAL A 995 11.12 1.04 -14.61
N TYR A 996 10.01 0.90 -15.31
CA TYR A 996 9.83 -0.15 -16.31
C TYR A 996 9.40 0.48 -17.63
N TYR A 997 9.81 -0.15 -18.72
CA TYR A 997 9.68 0.32 -20.08
C TYR A 997 8.56 -0.44 -20.78
N VAL A 998 7.68 0.31 -21.44
CA VAL A 998 6.63 -0.21 -22.30
C VAL A 998 6.92 0.26 -23.72
N LYS A 999 6.91 -0.64 -24.71
CA LYS A 999 7.08 -0.24 -26.11
C LYS A 999 6.00 0.74 -26.54
N ASP A 1000 6.37 1.81 -27.24
CA ASP A 1000 5.40 2.73 -27.80
C ASP A 1000 4.69 2.04 -29.00
N PRO A 1001 3.35 1.96 -29.01
CA PRO A 1001 2.62 1.37 -30.13
C PRO A 1001 2.70 2.21 -31.43
N SER A 1002 3.05 3.49 -31.32
CA SER A 1002 3.15 4.43 -32.45
C SER A 1002 4.57 4.49 -33.02
N GLU A 1003 5.57 4.31 -32.14
CA GLU A 1003 6.99 4.41 -32.48
C GLU A 1003 7.73 3.18 -31.95
N LEU A 1004 7.82 2.13 -32.76
CA LEU A 1004 8.32 0.80 -32.33
C LEU A 1004 9.78 0.81 -31.85
N GLU A 1005 10.55 1.84 -32.19
CA GLU A 1005 11.93 2.04 -31.76
C GLU A 1005 12.03 2.69 -30.37
N TRP A 1006 10.95 3.29 -29.89
CA TRP A 1006 10.88 4.00 -28.61
C TRP A 1006 10.19 3.19 -27.52
N ASN A 1007 10.62 3.45 -26.28
CA ASN A 1007 9.97 2.92 -25.09
C ASN A 1007 9.52 4.07 -24.19
N ILE A 1008 8.34 3.92 -23.60
CA ILE A 1008 7.80 4.80 -22.58
C ILE A 1008 8.27 4.30 -21.22
N ALA A 1009 8.98 5.15 -20.47
CA ALA A 1009 9.40 4.88 -19.11
C ALA A 1009 8.25 5.15 -18.14
N ILE A 1010 7.90 4.16 -17.32
CA ILE A 1010 6.89 4.28 -16.27
C ILE A 1010 7.56 4.16 -14.91
N HIS A 1011 7.35 5.17 -14.08
CA HIS A 1011 7.90 5.24 -12.72
C HIS A 1011 7.17 4.29 -11.78
N MET A 1012 7.94 3.44 -11.10
CA MET A 1012 7.40 2.55 -10.08
C MET A 1012 7.47 3.22 -8.71
N GLN A 1013 6.34 3.28 -8.01
CA GLN A 1013 6.36 3.54 -6.57
C GLN A 1013 6.43 2.21 -5.80
N PRO A 1014 7.36 2.05 -4.84
CA PRO A 1014 7.48 0.84 -4.04
C PRO A 1014 6.19 0.54 -3.27
N ARG A 1015 5.82 -0.75 -3.21
CA ARG A 1015 4.59 -1.23 -2.55
C ARG A 1015 4.60 -1.03 -1.03
N ASP A 1016 5.76 -1.19 -0.40
CA ASP A 1016 5.88 -1.31 1.07
C ASP A 1016 6.58 -0.13 1.75
N LEU A 1017 7.01 0.90 1.00
CA LEU A 1017 7.55 2.10 1.62
C LEU A 1017 6.42 3.06 1.96
N SER A 1018 6.22 3.20 3.27
CA SER A 1018 5.63 4.34 3.98
C SER A 1018 6.44 5.62 3.86
N GLY A 1019 7.39 5.70 2.92
CA GLY A 1019 8.09 6.91 2.57
C GLY A 1019 7.15 7.84 1.82
N LEU A 1020 7.03 9.06 2.33
CA LEU A 1020 6.50 10.19 1.57
C LEU A 1020 7.31 10.33 0.27
N PRO A 1021 6.69 10.59 -0.88
CA PRO A 1021 7.44 11.08 -2.02
C PRO A 1021 8.10 12.42 -1.63
N ASN A 1022 9.38 12.57 -1.95
CA ASN A 1022 10.04 13.88 -1.87
C ASN A 1022 9.26 14.89 -2.72
N GLU A 1023 9.10 16.13 -2.25
CA GLU A 1023 8.36 17.21 -2.92
C GLU A 1023 8.78 17.46 -4.38
N LYS A 1024 9.98 17.02 -4.77
CA LYS A 1024 10.47 17.03 -6.15
C LYS A 1024 9.65 16.14 -7.10
N GLU A 1025 8.96 15.09 -6.64
CA GLU A 1025 8.13 14.22 -7.51
C GLU A 1025 6.81 14.87 -7.96
N ALA A 1026 6.28 15.84 -7.21
CA ALA A 1026 5.12 16.63 -7.64
C ALA A 1026 5.44 17.49 -8.87
N VAL A 1027 6.69 17.93 -9.01
CA VAL A 1027 7.17 18.76 -10.12
C VAL A 1027 7.30 17.95 -11.42
N TYR A 1028 7.72 16.68 -11.36
CA TYR A 1028 7.83 15.82 -12.55
C TYR A 1028 6.48 15.27 -13.02
N GLY A 1029 5.54 15.03 -12.10
CA GLY A 1029 4.13 14.77 -12.45
C GLY A 1029 3.48 15.95 -13.18
N ALA A 1030 3.82 17.17 -12.77
CA ALA A 1030 3.45 18.39 -13.49
C ALA A 1030 4.15 18.51 -14.84
N LEU A 1031 5.43 18.13 -14.96
CA LEU A 1031 6.16 18.15 -16.24
C LEU A 1031 5.54 17.20 -17.29
N ASN A 1032 5.08 16.01 -16.88
CA ASN A 1032 4.33 15.11 -17.76
C ASN A 1032 2.93 15.64 -18.12
N LYS A 1033 2.28 16.40 -17.22
CA LYS A 1033 1.04 17.17 -17.54
C LYS A 1033 1.34 18.22 -18.62
N TRP A 1034 2.48 18.90 -18.55
CA TRP A 1034 2.92 19.92 -19.51
C TRP A 1034 3.33 19.34 -20.86
N VAL A 1035 4.07 18.22 -20.89
CA VAL A 1035 4.47 17.57 -22.16
C VAL A 1035 3.25 17.02 -22.90
N ALA A 1036 2.27 16.43 -22.19
CA ALA A 1036 1.02 15.99 -22.81
C ALA A 1036 0.18 17.16 -23.36
N LEU A 1037 0.16 18.30 -22.66
CA LEU A 1037 -0.53 19.51 -23.12
C LEU A 1037 0.20 20.18 -24.30
N MET A 1038 1.53 20.20 -24.28
CA MET A 1038 2.38 20.71 -25.36
C MET A 1038 2.25 19.87 -26.62
N ILE A 1039 2.26 18.53 -26.52
CA ILE A 1039 2.02 17.61 -27.64
C ILE A 1039 0.60 17.80 -28.19
N ALA A 1040 -0.39 18.01 -27.33
CA ALA A 1040 -1.77 18.28 -27.74
C ALA A 1040 -1.93 19.64 -28.44
N LEU A 1041 -1.20 20.68 -28.00
CA LEU A 1041 -1.20 22.01 -28.64
C LEU A 1041 -0.40 22.02 -29.94
N TYR A 1042 0.68 21.25 -30.04
CA TYR A 1042 1.50 21.12 -31.26
C TYR A 1042 0.76 20.44 -32.42
N ALA A 1043 -0.19 19.55 -32.10
CA ALA A 1043 -0.97 18.81 -33.10
C ALA A 1043 -2.13 19.63 -33.71
N HIS A 1044 -2.43 20.83 -33.18
CA HIS A 1044 -3.46 21.74 -33.69
C HIS A 1044 -2.81 23.01 -34.27
N HIS A 1045 -2.62 23.06 -35.59
CA HIS A 1045 -2.00 24.13 -36.38
C HIS A 1045 -2.35 25.59 -35.99
N ASP A 1046 -1.38 26.50 -36.25
CA ASP A 1046 -1.47 27.97 -36.37
C ASP A 1046 -1.69 28.78 -35.07
N LEU A 1047 -0.60 29.26 -34.44
CA LEU A 1047 -0.68 30.10 -33.24
C LEU A 1047 0.36 31.24 -33.24
N GLN A 1048 -0.11 32.46 -33.49
CA GLN A 1048 0.67 33.69 -33.25
C GLN A 1048 0.27 34.48 -31.99
N ASP A 1049 -0.83 34.15 -31.30
CA ASP A 1049 -1.29 34.94 -30.13
C ASP A 1049 -1.38 34.18 -28.79
N LYS A 1050 -1.46 32.83 -28.77
CA LYS A 1050 -1.51 32.05 -27.51
C LYS A 1050 -0.16 31.83 -26.83
N VAL A 1051 0.94 32.06 -27.54
CA VAL A 1051 2.29 31.95 -26.98
C VAL A 1051 2.51 33.04 -25.92
N ILE A 1052 1.86 34.20 -26.06
CA ILE A 1052 2.01 35.35 -25.16
C ILE A 1052 1.31 35.11 -23.81
N GLU A 1053 0.15 34.45 -23.79
CA GLU A 1053 -0.54 34.08 -22.53
C GLU A 1053 0.24 33.04 -21.72
N VAL A 1054 0.86 32.05 -22.37
CA VAL A 1054 1.71 31.05 -21.69
C VAL A 1054 2.95 31.70 -21.05
N PHE A 1055 3.50 32.76 -21.67
CA PHE A 1055 4.58 33.55 -21.06
C PHE A 1055 4.11 34.47 -19.93
N ALA A 1056 2.85 34.91 -19.93
CA ALA A 1056 2.26 35.68 -18.83
C ALA A 1056 2.00 34.79 -17.61
N ASP A 1057 1.57 33.54 -17.79
CA ASP A 1057 1.42 32.56 -16.71
C ASP A 1057 2.78 32.18 -16.07
N MET A 1058 3.88 32.23 -16.83
CA MET A 1058 5.24 32.07 -16.31
C MET A 1058 5.69 33.23 -15.40
N GLU A 1059 5.11 34.42 -15.57
CA GLU A 1059 5.38 35.60 -14.74
C GLU A 1059 4.75 35.46 -13.36
N GLU A 1060 3.55 34.87 -13.28
CA GLU A 1060 2.87 34.54 -12.02
C GLU A 1060 3.59 33.41 -11.24
N LEU A 1061 4.31 32.55 -11.94
CA LEU A 1061 5.11 31.43 -11.39
C LEU A 1061 6.58 31.79 -11.08
N LYS A 1062 7.00 33.06 -11.25
CA LYS A 1062 8.36 33.58 -10.98
C LYS A 1062 9.51 32.92 -11.75
N VAL A 1063 9.27 32.39 -12.95
CA VAL A 1063 10.35 31.91 -13.84
C VAL A 1063 10.48 32.85 -15.04
N ARG A 1064 11.35 33.86 -14.97
CA ARG A 1064 11.56 34.83 -16.06
C ARG A 1064 12.72 34.45 -16.99
N PRO A 1065 12.52 34.33 -18.31
CA PRO A 1065 13.52 34.73 -19.29
C PRO A 1065 13.53 36.26 -19.43
N ASP A 1066 14.68 36.87 -19.70
CA ASP A 1066 14.75 38.32 -19.89
C ASP A 1066 14.01 38.74 -21.19
N GLU A 1067 13.47 39.95 -21.18
CA GLU A 1067 12.60 40.49 -22.24
C GLU A 1067 13.30 40.55 -23.60
N ASP A 1068 14.64 40.63 -23.60
CA ASP A 1068 15.43 40.70 -24.83
C ASP A 1068 15.62 39.31 -25.45
N THR A 1069 15.73 38.27 -24.62
CA THR A 1069 15.74 36.87 -25.05
C THR A 1069 14.41 36.46 -25.70
N ALA A 1070 13.27 36.85 -25.12
CA ALA A 1070 11.95 36.57 -25.69
C ALA A 1070 11.76 37.24 -27.06
N ARG A 1071 12.23 38.49 -27.23
CA ARG A 1071 12.15 39.22 -28.51
C ARG A 1071 13.10 38.66 -29.57
N ARG A 1072 14.28 38.17 -29.19
CA ARG A 1072 15.25 37.55 -30.13
C ARG A 1072 14.75 36.21 -30.66
N VAL A 1073 14.16 35.38 -29.79
CA VAL A 1073 13.57 34.09 -30.19
C VAL A 1073 12.35 34.31 -31.10
N ALA A 1074 11.48 35.26 -30.76
CA ALA A 1074 10.32 35.60 -31.59
C ALA A 1074 10.70 36.21 -32.96
N ARG A 1075 11.87 36.87 -33.07
CA ARG A 1075 12.37 37.42 -34.34
C ARG A 1075 13.03 36.34 -35.20
N ALA A 1076 13.88 35.50 -34.61
CA ALA A 1076 14.51 34.38 -35.29
C ALA A 1076 13.49 33.38 -35.84
N PHE A 1077 12.40 33.12 -35.10
CA PHE A 1077 11.34 32.22 -35.56
C PHE A 1077 10.48 32.79 -36.70
N ARG A 1078 10.42 34.13 -36.85
CA ARG A 1078 9.72 34.77 -37.99
C ARG A 1078 10.52 34.73 -39.28
N GLU A 1079 11.84 34.70 -39.19
CA GLU A 1079 12.75 34.76 -40.35
C GLU A 1079 13.00 33.39 -41.00
N LEU A 1080 12.62 32.29 -40.34
CA LEU A 1080 12.74 30.93 -40.89
C LEU A 1080 11.64 30.61 -41.92
N SER A 1081 12.04 29.92 -42.98
CA SER A 1081 11.13 29.39 -44.01
C SER A 1081 10.25 28.26 -43.46
N GLN A 1082 9.14 27.94 -44.14
CA GLN A 1082 8.21 26.88 -43.71
C GLN A 1082 8.87 25.49 -43.69
N GLU A 1083 9.85 25.24 -44.56
CA GLU A 1083 10.60 23.98 -44.60
C GLU A 1083 11.61 23.88 -43.44
N GLU A 1084 12.33 24.96 -43.11
CA GLU A 1084 13.23 24.98 -41.95
C GLU A 1084 12.46 24.86 -40.62
N LYS A 1085 11.24 25.40 -40.57
CA LYS A 1085 10.34 25.23 -39.42
C LYS A 1085 9.88 23.79 -39.25
N GLN A 1086 9.74 23.02 -40.33
CA GLN A 1086 9.39 21.60 -40.26
C GLN A 1086 10.59 20.72 -39.86
N GLU A 1087 11.82 21.07 -40.26
CA GLU A 1087 13.03 20.33 -39.86
C GLU A 1087 13.44 20.54 -38.40
N LEU A 1088 13.09 21.68 -37.79
CA LEU A 1088 13.38 21.99 -36.38
C LEU A 1088 12.50 21.24 -35.36
N ILE A 1089 11.54 20.42 -35.82
CA ILE A 1089 10.55 19.72 -35.00
C ILE A 1089 10.72 18.20 -35.16
N PRO A 1090 11.93 17.64 -35.01
CA PRO A 1090 12.06 16.47 -34.12
C PRO A 1090 13.48 16.25 -33.53
N ASN A 1091 14.20 17.30 -33.09
CA ASN A 1091 15.47 17.13 -32.35
C ASN A 1091 15.40 17.73 -30.95
#